data_AF-A0A9D9IGM4-F1
#
_entry.id   AF-A0A9D9IGM4-F1
#
_cell.length_a   1.000
_cell.length_b   1.000
_cell.length_c   1.000
_cell.angle_alpha   90.00
_cell.angle_beta   90.00
_cell.angle_gamma   90.00
#
_symmetry.space_group_name_H-M   'P 1'
#
loop_
_entity.id
_entity.type
_entity.pdbx_description
1 polymer ?
#
loop_
_entity_poly.entity_id
_entity_poly.type
_entity_poly.pdbx_seq_one_letter_code
_entity_poly.pdbx_strand_id
1 'polypeptide(L)'
;MRKLFLLIILSVLAVPVFGVRNNLRAPAYQLIAIDPSTNLWSMTDTLYADATRHWTGSEHPLLGVLTVDGIDYRFLGRDFTVPVTVAPNSEWGEWTARYTTEAPSGDWTSESFDDSSWRSGKGAFGTDGEGGRFVMIRNEFCRTGASTRWTSPELWLRRTIVLPDDVQHKDWFLEYTNDDSAEIYVNGVRVVSVSGKESEHDMVPLCGESLLHPGDNLISAHVKNAEGYGIIDFALLVADKCTERFPRTAVQKSVDYLPTQTVYEFACGPVDLTLTFTAPFLPDNLELASRPVNYITYDVKSSDGKSHRLSLTLEASPLWAVDHPGQPTEESLWTSDGLTYMRSGTTMQHMLEKWGDDRRIDWGYFYLVADSRDAEFTVEGKRLALRKELGKSKGTSGYVMVGYDDVQAIQYFRQNLRPYWNRSGFETICGQFVKAADEYSVLMKECGRFNDRLMADAEAAGGKEYAELCALAWRQTFAAHKLVATPEGLPLYLSKENFSNGSIGTVDLSYPSIPIFLLYNVELAKALMNPILDYCSSDRWGKPFAAHDVGRYPLANGQNYGGDMPVEESGNMLIMAAAIARAEGNAGFAMKYMPLFSKWAGYLEEYGLDPENQLCTDDFAGHFAHNANLAGKAVLGIAAYGYLADMAGDRESGRTYMQKARAYAAEWERMADDGDHYRLTFDRPGTWSQKYNLVWDKLFGWNIFPEKVFGKEIAFYLAHQNIYGLPLDCREQYTKTDWVIWSATMADNETDFRALVKPVWKFMDETEDRSPMGDWIWTDRPHSLQFRNRSVVGAYFMKLLDRKWNEDRYEKK
;
A
#
# COMPACT_ATOMS: atom_id res chain seq x y z
N MET A 1 1.57 -60.61 -17.45
CA MET A 1 0.25 -60.20 -17.94
C MET A 1 0.27 -58.69 -18.15
N ARG A 2 0.12 -58.25 -19.40
CA ARG A 2 0.03 -56.84 -19.81
C ARG A 2 -1.29 -56.22 -19.30
N LYS A 3 -1.23 -55.07 -18.63
CA LYS A 3 -2.34 -54.08 -18.55
C LYS A 3 -1.69 -52.68 -18.44
N LEU A 4 -1.47 -52.03 -19.58
CA LEU A 4 -2.30 -50.97 -20.17
C LEU A 4 -2.04 -49.62 -19.48
N PHE A 5 -1.02 -48.91 -19.95
CA PHE A 5 -0.81 -47.48 -19.70
C PHE A 5 -1.95 -46.71 -20.36
N LEU A 6 -2.76 -46.03 -19.56
CA LEU A 6 -3.74 -45.07 -20.05
C LEU A 6 -2.98 -43.77 -20.36
N LEU A 7 -2.89 -43.40 -21.64
CA LEU A 7 -2.53 -42.04 -22.03
C LEU A 7 -3.61 -41.10 -21.48
N ILE A 8 -3.26 -40.28 -20.50
CA ILE A 8 -4.04 -39.10 -20.14
C ILE A 8 -3.77 -38.07 -21.25
N ILE A 9 -4.76 -37.90 -22.13
CA ILE A 9 -4.79 -36.78 -23.08
C ILE A 9 -4.97 -35.53 -22.22
N LEU A 10 -3.94 -34.67 -22.17
CA LEU A 10 -4.07 -33.29 -21.71
C LEU A 10 -5.15 -32.63 -22.57
N SER A 11 -6.32 -32.41 -21.98
CA SER A 11 -7.31 -31.52 -22.57
C SER A 11 -6.71 -30.11 -22.53
N VAL A 12 -6.64 -29.47 -23.70
CA VAL A 12 -6.37 -28.04 -23.80
C VAL A 12 -7.50 -27.33 -23.07
N LEU A 13 -7.26 -26.97 -21.80
CA LEU A 13 -8.14 -26.10 -21.04
C LEU A 13 -8.01 -24.72 -21.68
N ALA A 14 -8.91 -24.42 -22.62
CA ALA A 14 -9.08 -23.05 -23.09
C ALA A 14 -9.50 -22.21 -21.88
N VAL A 15 -8.60 -21.33 -21.43
CA VAL A 15 -8.93 -20.27 -20.49
C VAL A 15 -10.06 -19.45 -21.15
N PRO A 16 -11.18 -19.18 -20.46
CA PRO A 16 -12.28 -18.42 -21.05
C PRO A 16 -11.76 -17.07 -21.53
N VAL A 17 -12.08 -16.71 -22.76
CA VAL A 17 -11.91 -15.35 -23.26
C VAL A 17 -12.81 -14.46 -22.40
N PHE A 18 -12.19 -13.57 -21.61
CA PHE A 18 -12.90 -12.65 -20.71
C PHE A 18 -13.88 -11.78 -21.51
N GLY A 19 -15.13 -11.68 -21.04
CA GLY A 19 -16.20 -10.97 -21.73
C GLY A 19 -16.23 -9.47 -21.45
N VAL A 20 -15.75 -9.05 -20.27
CA VAL A 20 -15.68 -7.64 -19.87
C VAL A 20 -14.31 -7.07 -20.19
N ARG A 21 -14.28 -5.87 -20.79
CA ARG A 21 -13.06 -5.09 -21.03
C ARG A 21 -13.07 -3.78 -20.25
N ASN A 22 -11.99 -3.50 -19.53
CA ASN A 22 -11.68 -2.19 -18.98
C ASN A 22 -10.77 -1.43 -19.95
N ASN A 23 -11.18 -0.22 -20.34
CA ASN A 23 -10.41 0.62 -21.27
C ASN A 23 -9.62 1.75 -20.56
N LEU A 24 -9.76 1.88 -19.24
CA LEU A 24 -9.08 2.91 -18.46
C LEU A 24 -7.57 2.71 -18.49
N ARG A 25 -6.82 3.76 -18.85
CA ARG A 25 -5.37 3.78 -18.67
C ARG A 25 -5.05 4.03 -17.19
N ALA A 26 -4.87 2.98 -16.42
CA ALA A 26 -4.59 3.10 -14.99
C ALA A 26 -3.27 3.88 -14.70
N PRO A 27 -3.21 4.69 -13.63
CA PRO A 27 -1.98 5.38 -13.21
C PRO A 27 -0.82 4.42 -12.93
N ALA A 28 -1.13 3.22 -12.43
CA ALA A 28 -0.24 2.08 -12.35
C ALA A 28 -1.03 0.78 -12.39
N TYR A 29 -0.40 -0.31 -12.83
CA TYR A 29 -1.03 -1.62 -12.96
C TYR A 29 -0.54 -2.55 -11.85
N GLN A 30 -1.43 -2.97 -10.95
CA GLN A 30 -1.06 -3.91 -9.89
C GLN A 30 -0.90 -5.32 -10.45
N LEU A 31 0.27 -5.91 -10.24
CA LEU A 31 0.66 -7.22 -10.74
C LEU A 31 0.60 -8.28 -9.64
N ILE A 32 1.10 -7.98 -8.44
CA ILE A 32 1.06 -8.88 -7.28
C ILE A 32 0.50 -8.09 -6.10
N ALA A 33 -0.42 -8.69 -5.36
CA ALA A 33 -1.10 -8.06 -4.24
C ALA A 33 -1.22 -9.06 -3.08
N ILE A 34 -0.52 -8.80 -1.98
CA ILE A 34 -0.54 -9.62 -0.76
C ILE A 34 -0.97 -8.75 0.42
N ASP A 35 -0.18 -7.73 0.76
CA ASP A 35 -0.39 -6.85 1.91
C ASP A 35 0.40 -5.53 1.76
N PRO A 36 0.39 -4.61 2.77
CA PRO A 36 1.06 -3.33 2.65
C PRO A 36 2.57 -3.42 2.48
N SER A 37 3.19 -4.50 2.96
CA SER A 37 4.64 -4.67 2.86
C SER A 37 5.07 -5.41 1.60
N THR A 38 4.17 -6.19 1.01
CA THR A 38 4.45 -6.99 -0.19
C THR A 38 3.39 -6.83 -1.27
N ASN A 39 3.70 -6.01 -2.26
CA ASN A 39 2.94 -5.88 -3.50
C ASN A 39 3.86 -5.43 -4.65
N LEU A 40 3.37 -5.56 -5.88
CA LEU A 40 4.10 -5.26 -7.10
C LEU A 40 3.25 -4.51 -8.11
N TRP A 41 3.84 -3.50 -8.72
CA TRP A 41 3.21 -2.62 -9.68
C TRP A 41 4.08 -2.46 -10.93
N SER A 42 3.41 -2.32 -12.08
CA SER A 42 3.99 -1.67 -13.25
C SER A 42 3.63 -0.19 -13.21
N MET A 43 4.65 0.66 -13.02
CA MET A 43 4.52 2.12 -13.03
C MET A 43 4.63 2.69 -14.46
N THR A 44 4.25 1.92 -15.48
CA THR A 44 4.36 2.35 -16.88
C THR A 44 3.20 1.81 -17.70
N ASP A 45 2.92 2.43 -18.85
CA ASP A 45 1.88 1.96 -19.77
C ASP A 45 2.27 0.66 -20.49
N THR A 46 3.57 0.33 -20.53
CA THR A 46 4.09 -0.86 -21.20
C THR A 46 4.88 -1.72 -20.22
N LEU A 47 4.49 -2.98 -20.03
CA LEU A 47 4.96 -3.83 -18.93
C LEU A 47 6.48 -4.05 -18.87
N TYR A 48 7.17 -3.95 -20.01
CA TYR A 48 8.64 -4.09 -20.14
C TYR A 48 9.38 -2.74 -20.22
N ALA A 49 8.68 -1.62 -20.05
CA ALA A 49 9.27 -0.29 -20.19
C ALA A 49 10.04 0.17 -18.95
N ASP A 50 9.85 -0.41 -17.77
CA ASP A 50 10.66 -0.15 -16.56
C ASP A 50 10.76 -1.41 -15.68
N ALA A 51 11.59 -1.37 -14.65
CA ALA A 51 11.54 -2.34 -13.56
C ALA A 51 10.17 -2.29 -12.86
N THR A 52 9.70 -3.45 -12.38
CA THR A 52 8.53 -3.51 -11.51
C THR A 52 8.88 -2.99 -10.12
N ARG A 53 7.91 -2.35 -9.46
CA ARG A 53 8.15 -1.58 -8.22
C ARG A 53 7.15 -1.94 -7.14
N HIS A 54 7.58 -1.84 -5.89
CA HIS A 54 6.70 -1.75 -4.73
C HIS A 54 5.87 -0.45 -4.82
N TRP A 55 4.77 -0.35 -4.07
CA TRP A 55 3.93 0.88 -4.09
C TRP A 55 4.70 2.15 -3.69
N THR A 56 5.78 2.01 -2.93
CA THR A 56 6.64 3.13 -2.54
C THR A 56 7.50 3.67 -3.69
N GLY A 57 7.60 2.94 -4.81
CA GLY A 57 8.49 3.26 -5.93
C GLY A 57 9.84 2.54 -5.88
N SER A 58 10.16 1.89 -4.76
CA SER A 58 11.34 1.02 -4.65
C SER A 58 11.26 -0.15 -5.63
N GLU A 59 12.39 -0.50 -6.25
CA GLU A 59 12.43 -1.56 -7.26
C GLU A 59 12.29 -2.94 -6.62
N HIS A 60 11.31 -3.71 -7.11
CA HIS A 60 11.18 -5.15 -6.88
C HIS A 60 11.26 -5.85 -8.25
N PRO A 61 12.45 -5.96 -8.86
CA PRO A 61 12.54 -6.38 -10.26
C PRO A 61 11.99 -7.80 -10.49
N LEU A 62 11.16 -7.92 -11.52
CA LEU A 62 10.67 -9.14 -12.12
C LEU A 62 10.83 -9.01 -13.64
N LEU A 63 11.56 -9.93 -14.25
CA LEU A 63 11.83 -9.97 -15.69
C LEU A 63 11.08 -11.16 -16.32
N GLY A 64 10.53 -10.98 -17.51
CA GLY A 64 9.91 -12.07 -18.27
C GLY A 64 10.22 -12.03 -19.77
N VAL A 65 10.57 -13.20 -20.31
CA VAL A 65 10.97 -13.40 -21.71
C VAL A 65 10.28 -14.63 -22.28
N LEU A 66 9.71 -14.50 -23.47
CA LEU A 66 9.24 -15.64 -24.27
C LEU A 66 10.21 -15.86 -25.43
N THR A 67 10.82 -17.04 -25.49
CA THR A 67 11.67 -17.44 -26.61
C THR A 67 10.83 -18.22 -27.62
N VAL A 68 10.85 -17.78 -28.88
CA VAL A 68 10.10 -18.38 -30.00
C VAL A 68 11.08 -18.76 -31.10
N ASP A 69 11.22 -20.06 -31.37
CA ASP A 69 12.18 -20.61 -32.34
C ASP A 69 13.62 -20.08 -32.15
N GLY A 70 14.03 -19.91 -30.89
CA GLY A 70 15.37 -19.42 -30.52
C GLY A 70 15.52 -17.90 -30.54
N ILE A 71 14.42 -17.16 -30.71
CA ILE A 71 14.39 -15.69 -30.65
C ILE A 71 13.72 -15.24 -29.38
N ASP A 72 14.40 -14.40 -28.59
CA ASP A 72 13.88 -13.87 -27.33
C ASP A 72 13.00 -12.63 -27.56
N TYR A 73 11.87 -12.58 -26.85
CA TYR A 73 10.94 -11.46 -26.77
C TYR A 73 10.68 -11.12 -25.31
N ARG A 74 11.30 -10.04 -24.82
CA ARG A 74 11.08 -9.51 -23.45
C ARG A 74 9.69 -8.87 -23.35
N PHE A 75 8.85 -9.36 -22.46
CA PHE A 75 7.47 -8.89 -22.27
C PHE A 75 7.22 -8.26 -20.88
N LEU A 76 8.11 -8.47 -19.92
CA LEU A 76 7.95 -7.98 -18.55
C LEU A 76 9.28 -7.48 -17.98
N GLY A 77 9.26 -6.32 -17.34
CA GLY A 77 10.39 -5.73 -16.63
C GLY A 77 11.59 -5.37 -17.53
N ARG A 78 12.65 -4.88 -16.89
CA ARG A 78 13.98 -4.66 -17.48
C ARG A 78 14.99 -5.61 -16.86
N ASP A 79 16.13 -5.78 -17.53
CA ASP A 79 17.27 -6.42 -16.88
C ASP A 79 17.70 -5.59 -15.66
N PHE A 80 18.20 -6.27 -14.65
CA PHE A 80 18.51 -5.67 -13.36
C PHE A 80 19.80 -6.25 -12.81
N THR A 81 20.41 -5.54 -11.88
CA THR A 81 21.55 -6.00 -11.10
C THR A 81 21.23 -5.88 -9.62
N VAL A 82 21.95 -6.62 -8.79
CA VAL A 82 21.71 -6.66 -7.35
C VAL A 82 22.91 -6.00 -6.68
N PRO A 83 22.76 -4.76 -6.15
CA PRO A 83 23.80 -4.15 -5.34
C PRO A 83 24.08 -5.01 -4.10
N VAL A 84 25.36 -5.27 -3.84
CA VAL A 84 25.84 -5.97 -2.65
C VAL A 84 26.76 -5.07 -1.83
N THR A 85 26.61 -5.12 -0.52
CA THR A 85 27.45 -4.36 0.40
C THR A 85 28.87 -4.93 0.45
N VAL A 86 29.87 -4.11 0.17
CA VAL A 86 31.31 -4.44 0.29
C VAL A 86 31.89 -3.88 1.58
N ALA A 87 31.48 -2.66 1.94
CA ALA A 87 31.79 -2.06 3.23
C ALA A 87 30.48 -1.66 3.92
N PRO A 88 30.13 -2.26 5.07
CA PRO A 88 28.81 -2.06 5.66
C PRO A 88 28.68 -0.71 6.36
N ASN A 89 27.44 -0.21 6.41
CA ASN A 89 26.98 0.74 7.42
C ASN A 89 26.70 -0.03 8.73
N SER A 90 26.30 0.67 9.79
CA SER A 90 26.08 0.06 11.10
C SER A 90 24.84 -0.84 11.21
N GLU A 91 23.89 -0.77 10.27
CA GLU A 91 22.77 -1.71 10.22
C GLU A 91 23.20 -3.10 9.73
N TRP A 92 24.13 -3.15 8.76
CA TRP A 92 24.54 -4.38 8.09
C TRP A 92 25.81 -5.00 8.67
N GLY A 93 26.59 -4.23 9.43
CA GLY A 93 27.79 -4.74 10.10
C GLY A 93 28.56 -3.68 10.89
N GLU A 94 29.44 -4.12 11.78
CA GLU A 94 30.29 -3.19 12.51
C GLU A 94 31.35 -2.55 11.60
N TRP A 95 31.59 -1.26 11.77
CA TRP A 95 32.70 -0.55 11.12
C TRP A 95 33.27 0.56 12.02
N THR A 96 34.50 0.99 11.74
CA THR A 96 35.19 2.03 12.51
C THR A 96 35.73 3.15 11.62
N ALA A 97 35.82 4.34 12.18
CA ALA A 97 36.44 5.51 11.55
C ALA A 97 37.30 6.30 12.53
N ARG A 98 38.28 7.01 11.95
CA ARG A 98 38.97 8.11 12.62
C ARG A 98 38.08 9.34 12.60
N TYR A 99 38.01 10.08 13.70
CA TYR A 99 37.14 11.25 13.81
C TYR A 99 37.69 12.38 14.68
N THR A 100 37.28 13.60 14.38
CA THR A 100 37.51 14.81 15.19
C THR A 100 36.27 15.70 15.19
N THR A 101 36.14 16.49 16.26
CA THR A 101 35.11 17.54 16.42
C THR A 101 35.70 18.95 16.30
N GLU A 102 36.99 19.04 15.99
CA GLU A 102 37.72 20.28 15.74
C GLU A 102 38.06 20.35 14.25
N ALA A 103 37.87 21.53 13.66
CA ALA A 103 38.11 21.76 12.24
C ALA A 103 39.56 21.36 11.87
N PRO A 104 39.76 20.39 10.95
CA PRO A 104 41.09 19.98 10.52
C PRO A 104 41.86 21.09 9.80
N SER A 105 43.16 21.18 10.02
CA SER A 105 44.05 22.05 9.25
C SER A 105 44.58 21.34 8.00
N GLY A 106 44.35 21.89 6.81
CA GLY A 106 44.85 21.33 5.55
C GLY A 106 43.82 20.46 4.82
N ASP A 107 44.26 19.73 3.79
CA ASP A 107 43.39 18.89 2.98
C ASP A 107 43.14 17.54 3.66
N TRP A 108 42.22 17.55 4.62
CA TRP A 108 41.79 16.37 5.37
C TRP A 108 40.99 15.35 4.55
N THR A 109 40.69 15.64 3.28
CA THR A 109 40.02 14.69 2.38
C THR A 109 41.01 13.87 1.56
N SER A 110 42.28 14.27 1.54
CA SER A 110 43.37 13.57 0.87
C SER A 110 43.75 12.27 1.58
N GLU A 111 44.08 11.24 0.80
CA GLU A 111 44.61 9.97 1.26
C GLU A 111 45.92 10.12 2.06
N SER A 112 46.74 11.13 1.73
CA SER A 112 48.04 11.36 2.37
C SER A 112 47.96 12.13 3.70
N PHE A 113 46.78 12.55 4.13
CA PHE A 113 46.62 13.32 5.36
C PHE A 113 46.83 12.43 6.60
N ASP A 114 47.58 12.94 7.58
CA ASP A 114 47.86 12.25 8.84
C ASP A 114 46.74 12.48 9.86
N ASP A 115 45.84 11.52 9.99
CA ASP A 115 44.76 11.49 10.98
C ASP A 115 45.12 10.66 12.23
N SER A 116 46.40 10.32 12.44
CA SER A 116 46.82 9.46 13.56
C SER A 116 46.50 10.05 14.95
N SER A 117 46.38 11.37 15.03
CA SER A 117 45.97 12.11 16.24
C SER A 117 44.46 12.09 16.50
N TRP A 118 43.65 11.69 15.52
CA TRP A 118 42.20 11.66 15.63
C TRP A 118 41.73 10.48 16.49
N ARG A 119 40.57 10.65 17.12
CA ARG A 119 39.91 9.59 17.90
C ARG A 119 39.45 8.47 16.97
N SER A 120 39.20 7.29 17.52
CA SER A 120 38.58 6.18 16.78
C SER A 120 37.22 5.88 17.38
N GLY A 121 36.21 5.68 16.52
CA GLY A 121 34.84 5.40 16.91
C GLY A 121 34.21 4.32 16.04
N LYS A 122 33.21 3.62 16.59
CA LYS A 122 32.33 2.71 15.85
C LYS A 122 31.19 3.50 15.20
N GLY A 123 30.87 3.23 13.94
CA GLY A 123 29.65 3.76 13.33
C GLY A 123 28.38 3.09 13.86
N ALA A 124 27.20 3.70 13.78
CA ALA A 124 26.94 5.07 13.33
C ALA A 124 27.41 6.14 14.34
N PHE A 125 27.57 7.37 13.88
CA PHE A 125 27.89 8.54 14.71
C PHE A 125 26.66 9.43 14.87
N GLY A 126 26.44 10.01 16.06
CA GLY A 126 25.27 10.85 16.36
C GLY A 126 25.36 11.63 17.69
N THR A 127 24.43 12.56 17.93
CA THR A 127 24.45 13.47 19.07
C THR A 127 23.84 12.89 20.35
N ASP A 128 22.91 11.94 20.20
CA ASP A 128 22.42 11.08 21.27
C ASP A 128 22.96 9.65 21.09
N GLY A 129 23.53 9.07 22.15
CA GLY A 129 24.28 7.82 22.02
C GLY A 129 25.09 7.40 23.25
N GLU A 130 24.44 6.82 24.25
CA GLU A 130 25.02 5.73 25.07
C GLU A 130 23.89 4.73 25.35
N GLY A 131 24.01 3.49 24.85
CA GLY A 131 23.04 2.41 25.12
C GLY A 131 22.07 2.02 23.98
N GLY A 132 22.27 2.49 22.75
CA GLY A 132 21.56 1.96 21.56
C GLY A 132 20.08 2.35 21.45
N ARG A 133 19.69 3.56 21.90
CA ARG A 133 18.33 4.05 21.67
C ARG A 133 18.13 4.39 20.19
N PHE A 134 17.07 3.84 19.60
CA PHE A 134 16.66 4.10 18.22
C PHE A 134 16.31 5.58 18.02
N VAL A 135 16.65 6.11 16.84
CA VAL A 135 16.35 7.49 16.42
C VAL A 135 15.35 7.44 15.27
N MET A 136 14.56 8.50 15.11
CA MET A 136 13.67 8.64 13.96
C MET A 136 14.30 9.59 12.93
N ILE A 137 14.31 9.18 11.67
CA ILE A 137 14.67 10.01 10.51
C ILE A 137 13.49 9.93 9.54
N ARG A 138 13.02 11.05 8.96
CA ARG A 138 11.88 11.09 8.00
C ARG A 138 10.60 10.38 8.45
N ASN A 139 10.36 10.26 9.76
CA ASN A 139 9.30 9.46 10.38
C ASN A 139 9.49 7.93 10.25
N GLU A 140 10.69 7.42 10.05
CA GLU A 140 10.96 5.99 9.97
C GLU A 140 11.82 5.54 11.15
N PHE A 141 11.62 4.28 11.55
CA PHE A 141 12.50 3.66 12.53
C PHE A 141 13.91 3.63 11.95
N CYS A 142 14.85 4.38 12.49
CA CYS A 142 16.25 4.20 12.13
C CYS A 142 16.95 3.42 13.24
N ARG A 143 17.53 2.26 12.89
CA ARG A 143 18.25 1.43 13.85
C ARG A 143 19.55 2.10 14.32
N THR A 144 19.99 3.18 13.66
CA THR A 144 21.21 3.93 13.95
C THR A 144 21.10 4.74 15.25
N GLY A 145 20.88 4.09 16.38
CA GLY A 145 21.34 4.64 17.65
C GLY A 145 22.86 4.75 17.56
N ALA A 146 23.41 5.96 17.69
CA ALA A 146 24.84 6.18 17.50
C ALA A 146 25.66 5.28 18.41
N SER A 147 26.55 4.47 17.82
CA SER A 147 27.55 3.70 18.57
C SER A 147 28.66 4.62 19.09
N THR A 148 28.91 5.74 18.39
CA THR A 148 29.83 6.78 18.84
C THR A 148 29.10 8.11 18.95
N ARG A 149 29.06 8.66 20.18
CA ARG A 149 28.46 9.96 20.45
C ARG A 149 29.41 11.13 20.19
N TRP A 150 28.85 12.21 19.67
CA TRP A 150 29.48 13.52 19.57
C TRP A 150 28.53 14.63 20.05
N THR A 151 29.02 15.84 20.35
CA THR A 151 28.17 16.92 20.91
C THR A 151 28.53 18.31 20.40
N SER A 152 29.53 18.42 19.52
CA SER A 152 29.87 19.68 18.85
C SER A 152 28.84 20.02 17.76
N PRO A 153 28.94 21.21 17.12
CA PRO A 153 28.14 21.52 15.93
C PRO A 153 28.63 20.81 14.66
N GLU A 154 29.90 20.43 14.61
CA GLU A 154 30.51 19.77 13.45
C GLU A 154 31.28 18.49 13.81
N LEU A 155 31.32 17.55 12.88
CA LEU A 155 32.03 16.27 12.96
C LEU A 155 32.77 16.01 11.64
N TRP A 156 34.02 15.57 11.73
CA TRP A 156 34.82 15.09 10.59
C TRP A 156 35.20 13.62 10.80
N LEU A 157 35.07 12.82 9.74
CA LEU A 157 35.26 11.37 9.73
C LEU A 157 36.17 10.94 8.58
N ARG A 158 36.98 9.91 8.81
CA ARG A 158 37.83 9.23 7.82
C ARG A 158 37.77 7.72 8.02
N ARG A 159 37.40 6.98 6.98
CA ARG A 159 37.29 5.52 6.93
C ARG A 159 38.05 4.99 5.72
N THR A 160 39.03 4.12 5.95
CA THR A 160 39.74 3.41 4.87
C THR A 160 39.06 2.06 4.60
N ILE A 161 38.88 1.72 3.34
CA ILE A 161 38.28 0.47 2.86
C ILE A 161 39.23 -0.15 1.82
N VAL A 162 39.43 -1.46 1.89
CA VAL A 162 40.27 -2.19 0.93
C VAL A 162 39.39 -2.79 -0.17
N LEU A 163 39.66 -2.44 -1.42
CA LEU A 163 38.90 -2.90 -2.59
C LEU A 163 39.68 -3.93 -3.43
N PRO A 164 38.96 -4.85 -4.12
CA PRO A 164 39.57 -5.89 -4.95
C PRO A 164 40.17 -5.34 -6.25
N ASP A 165 40.96 -6.18 -6.94
CA ASP A 165 41.64 -5.82 -8.19
C ASP A 165 40.68 -5.50 -9.36
N ASP A 166 39.45 -6.02 -9.34
CA ASP A 166 38.45 -5.87 -10.40
C ASP A 166 37.53 -4.65 -10.23
N VAL A 167 37.87 -3.72 -9.33
CA VAL A 167 37.09 -2.51 -8.98
C VAL A 167 36.59 -1.73 -10.21
N GLN A 168 37.38 -1.64 -11.28
CA GLN A 168 37.05 -0.85 -12.47
C GLN A 168 35.99 -1.49 -13.39
N HIS A 169 35.67 -2.77 -13.18
CA HIS A 169 34.72 -3.52 -14.01
C HIS A 169 33.29 -3.59 -13.43
N LYS A 170 33.06 -2.94 -12.29
CA LYS A 170 31.79 -2.91 -11.58
C LYS A 170 31.19 -1.51 -11.52
N ASP A 171 29.92 -1.43 -11.21
CA ASP A 171 29.25 -0.18 -10.85
C ASP A 171 29.24 -0.06 -9.32
N TRP A 172 29.70 1.08 -8.80
CA TRP A 172 29.85 1.32 -7.36
C TRP A 172 28.92 2.42 -6.89
N PHE A 173 28.44 2.28 -5.66
CA PHE A 173 27.49 3.20 -5.04
C PHE A 173 27.91 3.49 -3.61
N LEU A 174 27.79 4.76 -3.21
CA LEU A 174 27.83 5.15 -1.82
C LEU A 174 26.38 5.25 -1.34
N GLU A 175 26.01 4.43 -0.36
CA GLU A 175 24.79 4.60 0.43
C GLU A 175 25.13 5.46 1.64
N TYR A 176 24.27 6.41 1.98
CA TYR A 176 24.46 7.23 3.16
C TYR A 176 23.14 7.58 3.85
N THR A 177 23.26 7.77 5.16
CA THR A 177 22.19 8.24 6.04
C THR A 177 22.70 9.45 6.81
N ASN A 178 21.95 10.54 6.82
CA ASN A 178 22.28 11.75 7.56
C ASN A 178 21.04 12.45 8.11
N ASP A 179 21.20 13.20 9.20
CA ASP A 179 20.11 14.02 9.77
C ASP A 179 20.06 15.43 9.14
N ASP A 180 21.15 16.20 9.20
CA ASP A 180 21.15 17.59 8.73
C ASP A 180 21.95 17.83 7.44
N SER A 181 23.18 18.34 7.55
CA SER A 181 24.02 18.65 6.39
C SER A 181 25.21 17.70 6.40
N ALA A 182 25.49 17.09 5.25
CA ALA A 182 26.60 16.18 5.08
C ALA A 182 27.31 16.44 3.76
N GLU A 183 28.64 16.43 3.82
CA GLU A 183 29.51 16.33 2.66
C GLU A 183 30.32 15.05 2.76
N ILE A 184 30.26 14.20 1.73
CA ILE A 184 31.02 12.95 1.69
C ILE A 184 31.95 12.96 0.49
N TYR A 185 33.18 12.52 0.73
CA TYR A 185 34.29 12.50 -0.20
C TYR A 185 34.80 11.07 -0.35
N VAL A 186 35.14 10.68 -1.56
CA VAL A 186 35.82 9.42 -1.88
C VAL A 186 37.15 9.78 -2.55
N ASN A 187 38.27 9.37 -1.95
CA ASN A 187 39.63 9.70 -2.42
C ASN A 187 39.80 11.19 -2.76
N GLY A 188 39.34 12.07 -1.87
CA GLY A 188 39.39 13.53 -2.03
C GLY A 188 38.35 14.15 -2.97
N VAL A 189 37.58 13.34 -3.71
CA VAL A 189 36.53 13.84 -4.61
C VAL A 189 35.19 13.87 -3.88
N ARG A 190 34.55 15.03 -3.83
CA ARG A 190 33.22 15.18 -3.22
C ARG A 190 32.15 14.49 -4.05
N VAL A 191 31.42 13.56 -3.45
CA VAL A 191 30.36 12.78 -4.10
C VAL A 191 28.97 13.05 -3.51
N VAL A 192 28.90 13.53 -2.27
CA VAL A 192 27.65 13.97 -1.61
C VAL A 192 27.83 15.40 -1.11
N SER A 193 26.79 16.22 -1.29
CA SER A 193 26.66 17.54 -0.69
C SER A 193 25.17 17.84 -0.47
N VAL A 194 24.72 17.65 0.76
CA VAL A 194 23.34 17.94 1.18
C VAL A 194 23.35 18.98 2.30
N SER A 195 22.37 19.89 2.29
CA SER A 195 22.27 20.97 3.26
C SER A 195 20.86 21.05 3.81
N GLY A 196 20.73 20.95 5.14
CA GLY A 196 19.45 20.99 5.86
C GLY A 196 18.45 19.93 5.39
N LYS A 197 18.93 18.73 5.05
CA LYS A 197 18.10 17.66 4.47
C LYS A 197 18.49 16.32 5.10
N GLU A 198 17.53 15.71 5.76
CA GLU A 198 17.59 14.32 6.21
C GLU A 198 17.68 13.38 5.00
N SER A 199 18.54 12.37 5.07
CA SER A 199 18.68 11.27 4.09
C SER A 199 18.71 9.93 4.82
N GLU A 200 18.04 8.93 4.28
CA GLU A 200 17.99 7.57 4.85
C GLU A 200 18.19 6.56 3.74
N HIS A 201 19.31 5.84 3.80
CA HIS A 201 19.77 4.91 2.75
C HIS A 201 19.71 5.52 1.33
N ASP A 202 19.91 6.85 1.21
CA ASP A 202 20.00 7.52 -0.09
C ASP A 202 21.27 6.99 -0.78
N MET A 203 21.17 6.60 -2.05
CA MET A 203 22.30 6.05 -2.81
C MET A 203 22.77 6.99 -3.91
N VAL A 204 24.09 7.19 -4.02
CA VAL A 204 24.72 7.92 -5.12
C VAL A 204 25.68 7.02 -5.91
N PRO A 205 25.61 7.03 -7.26
CA PRO A 205 26.57 6.30 -8.08
C PRO A 205 27.94 6.99 -8.02
N LEU A 206 28.99 6.20 -7.89
CA LEU A 206 30.38 6.67 -7.87
C LEU A 206 30.94 6.67 -9.29
N CYS A 207 30.67 7.77 -10.02
CA CYS A 207 31.07 7.93 -11.42
C CYS A 207 32.46 8.57 -11.55
N GLY A 208 33.34 7.96 -12.34
CA GLY A 208 34.63 8.55 -12.73
C GLY A 208 35.71 7.49 -12.97
N GLU A 209 36.42 7.57 -14.09
CA GLU A 209 37.60 6.72 -14.31
C GLU A 209 38.64 7.02 -13.22
N SER A 210 38.99 6.00 -12.42
CA SER A 210 39.96 6.08 -11.31
C SER A 210 39.47 6.73 -10.01
N LEU A 211 38.18 7.01 -9.83
CA LEU A 211 37.67 7.47 -8.53
C LEU A 211 37.93 6.43 -7.43
N LEU A 212 37.74 5.15 -7.77
CA LEU A 212 38.12 4.00 -6.94
C LEU A 212 39.27 3.25 -7.61
N HIS A 213 40.13 2.65 -6.80
CA HIS A 213 41.26 1.84 -7.27
C HIS A 213 41.47 0.57 -6.41
N PRO A 214 42.21 -0.43 -6.90
CA PRO A 214 42.57 -1.58 -6.07
C PRO A 214 43.33 -1.17 -4.81
N GLY A 215 43.11 -1.89 -3.70
CA GLY A 215 43.73 -1.60 -2.42
C GLY A 215 42.98 -0.56 -1.59
N ASP A 216 43.71 0.23 -0.81
CA ASP A 216 43.15 1.19 0.15
C ASP A 216 42.42 2.33 -0.56
N ASN A 217 41.19 2.62 -0.17
CA ASN A 217 40.42 3.78 -0.61
C ASN A 217 39.88 4.49 0.62
N LEU A 218 39.83 5.82 0.57
CA LEU A 218 39.40 6.66 1.68
C LEU A 218 38.00 7.23 1.44
N ILE A 219 37.09 6.97 2.36
CA ILE A 219 35.82 7.70 2.49
C ILE A 219 35.96 8.70 3.64
N SER A 220 35.70 9.97 3.38
CA SER A 220 35.74 11.04 4.37
C SER A 220 34.41 11.76 4.43
N ALA A 221 33.94 12.14 5.61
CA ALA A 221 32.67 12.86 5.76
C ALA A 221 32.81 14.07 6.69
N HIS A 222 32.15 15.17 6.34
CA HIS A 222 31.95 16.34 7.19
C HIS A 222 30.46 16.53 7.41
N VAL A 223 30.06 16.62 8.66
CA VAL A 223 28.66 16.76 9.07
C VAL A 223 28.52 18.04 9.88
N LYS A 224 27.44 18.78 9.59
CA LYS A 224 27.02 19.92 10.41
C LYS A 224 25.65 19.63 10.97
N ASN A 225 25.54 19.69 12.28
CA ASN A 225 24.29 19.52 13.00
C ASN A 225 23.77 20.89 13.43
N ALA A 226 22.58 21.25 12.95
CA ALA A 226 21.84 22.42 13.35
C ALA A 226 20.95 22.09 14.56
N GLU A 227 20.16 21.02 14.46
CA GLU A 227 19.23 20.53 15.49
C GLU A 227 19.17 18.98 15.43
N GLY A 228 18.33 18.30 16.21
CA GLY A 228 18.15 16.84 16.05
C GLY A 228 19.29 15.93 16.54
N TYR A 229 19.36 14.74 15.93
CA TYR A 229 20.19 13.59 16.31
C TYR A 229 21.57 13.58 15.63
N GLY A 230 21.83 14.42 14.63
CA GLY A 230 23.14 14.57 13.97
C GLY A 230 23.76 13.27 13.50
N ILE A 231 22.91 12.38 12.98
CA ILE A 231 23.30 11.05 12.51
C ILE A 231 24.16 11.17 11.26
N ILE A 232 25.17 10.31 11.18
CA ILE A 232 25.87 9.96 9.94
C ILE A 232 26.26 8.49 9.94
N ASP A 233 25.90 7.83 8.85
CA ASP A 233 26.31 6.47 8.53
C ASP A 233 26.44 6.32 7.01
N PHE A 234 27.23 5.35 6.56
CA PHE A 234 27.42 5.11 5.14
C PHE A 234 27.98 3.72 4.85
N ALA A 235 27.57 3.17 3.71
CA ALA A 235 28.05 1.92 3.15
C ALA A 235 28.61 2.13 1.73
N LEU A 236 29.51 1.23 1.33
CA LEU A 236 29.96 1.12 -0.06
C LEU A 236 29.39 -0.16 -0.66
N LEU A 237 28.63 -0.01 -1.74
CA LEU A 237 27.96 -1.08 -2.46
C LEU A 237 28.56 -1.23 -3.85
N VAL A 238 28.46 -2.45 -4.38
CA VAL A 238 28.90 -2.79 -5.74
C VAL A 238 27.82 -3.59 -6.45
N ALA A 239 27.67 -3.37 -7.74
CA ALA A 239 26.86 -4.20 -8.62
C ALA A 239 27.64 -4.55 -9.90
N ASP A 240 27.28 -5.65 -10.53
CA ASP A 240 27.72 -5.91 -11.90
C ASP A 240 27.23 -4.81 -12.84
N LYS A 241 27.97 -4.55 -13.91
CA LYS A 241 27.50 -3.66 -14.97
C LYS A 241 26.26 -4.25 -15.60
N CYS A 242 25.15 -3.52 -15.56
CA CYS A 242 23.92 -3.98 -16.16
C CYS A 242 24.09 -4.02 -17.68
N THR A 243 24.01 -5.23 -18.25
CA THR A 243 23.99 -5.43 -19.70
C THR A 243 22.60 -5.88 -20.09
N GLU A 244 22.03 -5.27 -21.13
CA GLU A 244 20.71 -5.67 -21.62
C GLU A 244 20.81 -7.04 -22.34
N ARG A 245 20.51 -8.13 -21.62
CA ARG A 245 20.58 -9.50 -22.20
C ARG A 245 19.48 -9.77 -23.22
N PHE A 246 18.34 -9.07 -23.10
CA PHE A 246 17.16 -9.27 -23.93
C PHE A 246 16.69 -7.97 -24.59
N PRO A 247 17.41 -7.47 -25.61
CA PRO A 247 17.13 -6.17 -26.23
C PRO A 247 15.89 -6.17 -27.15
N ARG A 248 15.42 -7.35 -27.56
CA ARG A 248 14.21 -7.48 -28.37
C ARG A 248 13.00 -7.60 -27.44
N THR A 249 12.07 -6.66 -27.57
CA THR A 249 10.81 -6.67 -26.83
C THR A 249 9.68 -7.33 -27.61
N ALA A 250 8.70 -7.87 -26.88
CA ALA A 250 7.39 -8.18 -27.44
C ALA A 250 6.65 -6.89 -27.82
N VAL A 251 5.62 -6.97 -28.66
CA VAL A 251 4.73 -5.82 -28.94
C VAL A 251 3.51 -5.93 -28.05
N GLN A 252 3.38 -5.07 -27.04
CA GLN A 252 2.17 -5.01 -26.21
C GLN A 252 1.00 -4.47 -27.04
N LYS A 253 -0.09 -5.24 -27.11
CA LYS A 253 -1.32 -4.90 -27.84
C LYS A 253 -2.34 -4.22 -26.93
N SER A 254 -2.47 -4.70 -25.69
CA SER A 254 -3.42 -4.17 -24.71
C SER A 254 -3.05 -4.57 -23.29
N VAL A 255 -3.64 -3.85 -22.34
CA VAL A 255 -3.71 -4.21 -20.93
C VAL A 255 -5.14 -3.98 -20.45
N ASP A 256 -5.66 -4.90 -19.64
CA ASP A 256 -6.99 -4.86 -19.06
C ASP A 256 -6.88 -5.02 -17.54
N TYR A 257 -7.29 -4.00 -16.79
CA TYR A 257 -7.25 -4.00 -15.33
C TYR A 257 -8.64 -4.39 -14.79
N LEU A 258 -8.78 -5.64 -14.40
CA LEU A 258 -10.00 -6.20 -13.81
C LEU A 258 -9.87 -6.28 -12.28
N PRO A 259 -10.98 -6.50 -11.53
CA PRO A 259 -10.93 -6.52 -10.07
C PRO A 259 -9.93 -7.50 -9.47
N THR A 260 -9.84 -8.75 -9.94
CA THR A 260 -8.89 -9.75 -9.42
C THR A 260 -7.69 -10.02 -10.32
N GLN A 261 -7.70 -9.46 -11.54
CA GLN A 261 -6.73 -9.80 -12.58
C GLN A 261 -6.22 -8.57 -13.33
N THR A 262 -4.97 -8.62 -13.78
CA THR A 262 -4.44 -7.72 -14.82
C THR A 262 -4.03 -8.57 -16.01
N VAL A 263 -4.64 -8.34 -17.17
CA VAL A 263 -4.47 -9.15 -18.38
C VAL A 263 -3.75 -8.34 -19.44
N TYR A 264 -2.59 -8.80 -19.88
CA TYR A 264 -1.83 -8.21 -20.98
C TYR A 264 -1.90 -9.11 -22.21
N GLU A 265 -1.95 -8.49 -23.39
CA GLU A 265 -1.84 -9.18 -24.68
C GLU A 265 -0.60 -8.70 -25.42
N PHE A 266 0.20 -9.62 -25.93
CA PHE A 266 1.43 -9.33 -26.66
C PHE A 266 1.49 -10.09 -27.99
N ALA A 267 2.18 -9.52 -28.98
CA ALA A 267 2.73 -10.26 -30.12
C ALA A 267 4.23 -10.51 -29.90
N CYS A 268 4.64 -11.77 -30.00
CA CYS A 268 6.02 -12.23 -29.87
C CYS A 268 6.47 -12.89 -31.19
N GLY A 269 6.54 -12.10 -32.26
CA GLY A 269 6.79 -12.61 -33.61
C GLY A 269 5.61 -13.44 -34.14
N PRO A 270 5.77 -14.75 -34.44
CA PRO A 270 4.71 -15.59 -35.02
C PRO A 270 3.74 -16.20 -33.99
N VAL A 271 3.79 -15.75 -32.73
CA VAL A 271 2.86 -16.15 -31.67
C VAL A 271 2.34 -14.95 -30.91
N ASP A 272 1.15 -15.09 -30.35
CA ASP A 272 0.55 -14.17 -29.39
C ASP A 272 0.68 -14.73 -27.98
N LEU A 273 0.92 -13.86 -27.00
CA LEU A 273 1.01 -14.19 -25.57
C LEU A 273 -0.04 -13.38 -24.80
N THR A 274 -0.96 -14.09 -24.14
CA THR A 274 -1.81 -13.54 -23.09
C THR A 274 -1.12 -13.80 -21.74
N LEU A 275 -0.81 -12.74 -21.00
CA LEU A 275 -0.20 -12.80 -19.67
C LEU A 275 -1.18 -12.27 -18.62
N THR A 276 -1.59 -13.11 -17.68
CA THR A 276 -2.57 -12.74 -16.65
C THR A 276 -1.96 -12.83 -15.26
N PHE A 277 -1.91 -11.70 -14.56
CA PHE A 277 -1.59 -11.63 -13.15
C PHE A 277 -2.87 -11.78 -12.35
N THR A 278 -2.92 -12.68 -11.36
CA THR A 278 -4.12 -12.92 -10.54
C THR A 278 -3.80 -12.88 -9.05
N ALA A 279 -4.51 -12.01 -8.33
CA ALA A 279 -4.59 -12.01 -6.87
C ALA A 279 -6.02 -12.40 -6.46
N PRO A 280 -6.23 -13.62 -5.91
CA PRO A 280 -7.57 -14.15 -5.66
C PRO A 280 -8.17 -13.60 -4.36
N PHE A 281 -8.30 -12.28 -4.23
CA PHE A 281 -9.05 -11.64 -3.15
C PHE A 281 -10.55 -11.87 -3.37
N LEU A 282 -11.01 -13.07 -3.00
CA LEU A 282 -12.41 -13.50 -2.99
C LEU A 282 -12.88 -13.51 -1.54
N PRO A 283 -13.56 -12.44 -1.08
CA PRO A 283 -13.71 -12.14 0.35
C PRO A 283 -14.58 -13.15 1.11
N ASP A 284 -15.39 -13.96 0.43
CA ASP A 284 -16.20 -15.01 1.07
C ASP A 284 -15.35 -16.10 1.76
N ASN A 285 -14.04 -16.16 1.49
CA ASN A 285 -13.12 -17.13 2.08
C ASN A 285 -11.89 -16.43 2.68
N LEU A 286 -11.86 -16.24 4.01
CA LEU A 286 -10.76 -15.57 4.71
C LEU A 286 -9.42 -16.33 4.64
N GLU A 287 -9.44 -17.66 4.56
CA GLU A 287 -8.20 -18.44 4.38
C GLU A 287 -7.58 -18.12 3.02
N LEU A 288 -8.41 -18.08 1.97
CA LEU A 288 -7.97 -17.72 0.63
C LEU A 288 -7.55 -16.25 0.54
N ALA A 289 -8.35 -15.34 1.10
CA ALA A 289 -8.07 -13.90 1.07
C ALA A 289 -6.79 -13.53 1.85
N SER A 290 -6.37 -14.36 2.81
CA SER A 290 -5.10 -14.20 3.53
C SER A 290 -3.96 -15.05 3.00
N ARG A 291 -4.21 -15.98 2.08
CA ARG A 291 -3.17 -16.83 1.50
C ARG A 291 -2.19 -15.97 0.71
N PRO A 292 -0.87 -16.03 0.99
CA PRO A 292 0.09 -15.11 0.40
C PRO A 292 0.62 -15.63 -0.94
N VAL A 293 -0.27 -16.12 -1.81
CA VAL A 293 0.08 -16.74 -3.10
C VAL A 293 -0.74 -16.10 -4.22
N ASN A 294 -0.04 -15.57 -5.22
CA ASN A 294 -0.58 -14.99 -6.45
C ASN A 294 -0.09 -15.80 -7.67
N TYR A 295 -0.74 -15.61 -8.82
CA TYR A 295 -0.44 -16.36 -10.04
C TYR A 295 0.00 -15.45 -11.18
N ILE A 296 0.99 -15.91 -11.94
CA ILE A 296 1.37 -15.39 -13.26
C ILE A 296 1.01 -16.48 -14.28
N THR A 297 -0.11 -16.29 -14.97
CA THR A 297 -0.60 -17.21 -16.00
C THR A 297 -0.13 -16.76 -17.38
N TYR A 298 0.33 -17.70 -18.20
CA TYR A 298 0.65 -17.47 -19.60
C TYR A 298 -0.20 -18.38 -20.49
N ASP A 299 -0.70 -17.83 -21.59
CA ASP A 299 -1.33 -18.56 -22.69
C ASP A 299 -0.69 -18.07 -24.00
N VAL A 300 -0.06 -18.98 -24.73
CA VAL A 300 0.64 -18.70 -25.99
C VAL A 300 -0.12 -19.37 -27.12
N LYS A 301 -0.41 -18.63 -28.19
CA LYS A 301 -1.09 -19.14 -29.39
C LYS A 301 -0.34 -18.74 -30.65
N SER A 302 -0.18 -19.67 -31.59
CA SER A 302 0.37 -19.36 -32.91
C SER A 302 -0.54 -18.41 -33.67
N SER A 303 0.03 -17.33 -34.20
CA SER A 303 -0.67 -16.35 -35.03
C SER A 303 -0.51 -16.65 -36.53
N ASP A 304 0.43 -17.53 -36.91
CA ASP A 304 0.67 -17.95 -38.30
C ASP A 304 0.15 -19.37 -38.63
N GLY A 305 -0.43 -20.06 -37.65
CA GLY A 305 -0.97 -21.42 -37.77
C GLY A 305 0.04 -22.56 -37.74
N LYS A 306 1.34 -22.28 -37.50
CA LYS A 306 2.41 -23.28 -37.41
C LYS A 306 2.76 -23.62 -35.95
N SER A 307 3.53 -24.70 -35.78
CA SER A 307 4.06 -25.07 -34.47
C SER A 307 5.45 -24.48 -34.27
N HIS A 308 5.65 -23.78 -33.15
CA HIS A 308 6.90 -23.13 -32.78
C HIS A 308 7.51 -23.80 -31.56
N ARG A 309 8.84 -23.80 -31.46
CA ARG A 309 9.53 -24.18 -30.23
C ARG A 309 9.46 -23.00 -29.26
N LEU A 310 8.96 -23.25 -28.06
CA LEU A 310 8.65 -22.22 -27.08
C LEU A 310 9.37 -22.50 -25.75
N SER A 311 9.93 -21.46 -25.15
CA SER A 311 10.34 -21.47 -23.74
C SER A 311 10.00 -20.15 -23.07
N LEU A 312 9.64 -20.20 -21.79
CA LEU A 312 9.32 -19.05 -20.96
C LEU A 312 10.38 -18.88 -19.89
N THR A 313 10.97 -17.70 -19.77
CA THR A 313 11.89 -17.34 -18.70
C THR A 313 11.26 -16.29 -17.80
N LEU A 314 11.32 -16.51 -16.49
CA LEU A 314 11.02 -15.51 -15.45
C LEU A 314 12.22 -15.39 -14.51
N GLU A 315 12.58 -14.17 -14.16
CA GLU A 315 13.64 -13.91 -13.19
C GLU A 315 13.18 -12.91 -12.14
N ALA A 316 13.45 -13.20 -10.87
CA ALA A 316 13.13 -12.33 -9.74
C ALA A 316 14.40 -11.92 -8.98
N SER A 317 14.40 -10.68 -8.52
CA SER A 317 15.47 -10.10 -7.71
C SER A 317 15.30 -10.44 -6.23
N PRO A 318 16.38 -10.59 -5.45
CA PRO A 318 16.31 -10.65 -3.98
C PRO A 318 15.81 -9.33 -3.36
N LEU A 319 15.74 -8.22 -4.13
CA LEU A 319 15.20 -6.95 -3.65
C LEU A 319 13.74 -7.04 -3.18
N TRP A 320 13.03 -8.12 -3.52
CA TRP A 320 11.70 -8.40 -3.01
C TRP A 320 11.63 -8.67 -1.51
N ALA A 321 12.76 -9.02 -0.87
CA ALA A 321 12.82 -9.44 0.52
C ALA A 321 13.74 -8.54 1.36
N VAL A 322 13.99 -7.32 0.90
CA VAL A 322 14.82 -6.33 1.59
C VAL A 322 14.08 -5.01 1.66
N ASP A 323 14.44 -4.22 2.66
CA ASP A 323 13.98 -2.86 2.74
C ASP A 323 14.81 -2.00 1.78
N HIS A 324 16.13 -1.96 1.96
CA HIS A 324 17.02 -1.19 1.08
C HIS A 324 17.98 -2.09 0.27
N PRO A 325 18.37 -1.68 -0.97
CA PRO A 325 19.42 -2.36 -1.72
C PRO A 325 20.73 -2.50 -0.92
N GLY A 326 21.48 -3.58 -1.15
CA GLY A 326 22.71 -3.86 -0.42
C GLY A 326 22.53 -4.67 0.87
N GLN A 327 21.30 -4.78 1.39
CA GLN A 327 21.02 -5.68 2.52
C GLN A 327 21.45 -7.12 2.21
N PRO A 328 22.18 -7.81 3.11
CA PRO A 328 22.62 -9.18 2.87
C PRO A 328 21.44 -10.15 2.78
N THR A 329 21.35 -10.88 1.67
CA THR A 329 20.33 -11.92 1.42
C THR A 329 20.94 -13.31 1.23
N GLU A 330 20.12 -14.34 1.47
CA GLU A 330 20.39 -15.72 1.11
C GLU A 330 19.33 -16.26 0.16
N GLU A 331 19.79 -16.92 -0.89
CA GLU A 331 18.94 -17.55 -1.88
C GLU A 331 19.02 -19.08 -1.76
N SER A 332 17.90 -19.76 -1.89
CA SER A 332 17.87 -21.23 -1.89
C SER A 332 16.87 -21.78 -2.90
N LEU A 333 17.15 -23.00 -3.38
CA LEU A 333 16.27 -23.72 -4.29
C LEU A 333 16.10 -25.18 -3.84
N TRP A 334 14.88 -25.70 -3.89
CA TRP A 334 14.59 -27.11 -3.60
C TRP A 334 13.30 -27.57 -4.29
N THR A 335 13.09 -28.88 -4.35
CA THR A 335 11.89 -29.48 -4.94
C THR A 335 11.15 -30.31 -3.90
N SER A 336 9.82 -30.17 -3.87
CA SER A 336 8.93 -30.94 -3.01
C SER A 336 7.51 -30.97 -3.61
N ASP A 337 6.80 -32.09 -3.47
CA ASP A 337 5.43 -32.26 -3.97
C ASP A 337 5.22 -31.90 -5.45
N GLY A 338 6.23 -32.14 -6.30
CA GLY A 338 6.19 -31.84 -7.74
C GLY A 338 6.35 -30.34 -8.08
N LEU A 339 6.60 -29.50 -7.08
CA LEU A 339 6.90 -28.08 -7.22
C LEU A 339 8.37 -27.82 -6.88
N THR A 340 8.98 -26.90 -7.62
CA THR A 340 10.30 -26.35 -7.29
C THR A 340 10.13 -24.94 -6.77
N TYR A 341 10.76 -24.68 -5.63
CA TYR A 341 10.71 -23.45 -4.87
C TYR A 341 12.05 -22.75 -5.04
N MET A 342 12.02 -21.49 -5.47
CA MET A 342 13.15 -20.57 -5.35
C MET A 342 12.79 -19.54 -4.30
N ARG A 343 13.67 -19.33 -3.33
CA ARG A 343 13.44 -18.49 -2.17
C ARG A 343 14.55 -17.46 -2.02
N SER A 344 14.22 -16.24 -1.63
CA SER A 344 15.17 -15.25 -1.13
C SER A 344 14.67 -14.61 0.16
N GLY A 345 15.58 -14.27 1.07
CA GLY A 345 15.31 -13.54 2.30
C GLY A 345 16.58 -12.94 2.87
N THR A 346 16.48 -11.97 3.77
CA THR A 346 17.64 -11.43 4.50
C THR A 346 18.34 -12.52 5.32
N THR A 347 19.66 -12.42 5.46
CA THR A 347 20.45 -13.32 6.34
C THR A 347 20.08 -13.13 7.82
N MET A 348 19.60 -11.93 8.18
CA MET A 348 19.22 -11.54 9.54
C MET A 348 17.73 -11.25 9.62
N GLN A 349 17.00 -12.12 10.32
CA GLN A 349 15.54 -12.13 10.38
C GLN A 349 15.03 -11.40 11.63
N HIS A 350 15.21 -10.08 11.67
CA HIS A 350 14.75 -9.22 12.77
C HIS A 350 13.24 -8.90 12.67
N MET A 351 12.43 -9.95 12.80
CA MET A 351 10.97 -9.87 12.68
C MET A 351 10.36 -8.78 13.57
N LEU A 352 9.60 -7.87 12.96
CA LEU A 352 8.85 -6.81 13.66
C LEU A 352 9.76 -5.88 14.48
N GLU A 353 11.04 -5.74 14.10
CA GLU A 353 11.95 -4.73 14.69
C GLU A 353 11.64 -3.33 14.15
N LYS A 354 11.46 -3.24 12.82
CA LYS A 354 11.26 -1.99 12.09
C LYS A 354 9.78 -1.65 11.90
N TRP A 355 9.50 -0.36 11.86
CA TRP A 355 8.18 0.21 11.58
C TRP A 355 8.35 1.53 10.82
N GLY A 356 7.32 1.98 10.11
CA GLY A 356 7.38 3.21 9.33
C GLY A 356 6.52 3.18 8.07
N ASP A 357 6.61 4.27 7.29
CA ASP A 357 5.73 4.51 6.16
C ASP A 357 6.35 4.12 4.79
N ASP A 358 7.52 4.65 4.40
CA ASP A 358 8.23 4.21 3.20
C ASP A 358 9.12 2.98 3.50
N ARG A 359 8.46 1.92 3.97
CA ARG A 359 9.10 0.67 4.41
C ARG A 359 8.57 -0.54 3.66
N ARG A 360 9.49 -1.36 3.19
CA ARG A 360 9.29 -2.71 2.66
C ARG A 360 9.63 -3.70 3.76
N ILE A 361 9.23 -4.95 3.57
CA ILE A 361 9.53 -6.02 4.52
C ILE A 361 10.98 -6.53 4.31
N ASP A 362 11.77 -6.57 5.38
CA ASP A 362 13.14 -7.11 5.39
C ASP A 362 13.29 -8.36 6.29
N TRP A 363 12.17 -8.99 6.63
CA TRP A 363 12.11 -10.31 7.28
C TRP A 363 11.16 -11.24 6.55
N GLY A 364 11.18 -12.52 6.86
CA GLY A 364 10.50 -13.53 6.07
C GLY A 364 11.19 -13.79 4.74
N TYR A 365 10.43 -14.32 3.79
CA TYR A 365 10.98 -14.85 2.54
C TYR A 365 10.05 -14.64 1.36
N PHE A 366 10.63 -14.16 0.26
CA PHE A 366 10.04 -14.17 -1.07
C PHE A 366 10.14 -15.55 -1.72
N TYR A 367 9.13 -15.93 -2.50
CA TYR A 367 9.06 -17.20 -3.21
C TYR A 367 8.65 -17.03 -4.68
N LEU A 368 9.38 -17.68 -5.58
CA LEU A 368 9.00 -17.93 -6.97
C LEU A 368 8.92 -19.45 -7.18
N VAL A 369 7.72 -19.95 -7.50
CA VAL A 369 7.39 -21.38 -7.44
C VAL A 369 6.72 -21.83 -8.72
N ALA A 370 7.16 -22.95 -9.28
CA ALA A 370 6.52 -23.55 -10.45
C ALA A 370 6.58 -25.09 -10.41
N ASP A 371 5.73 -25.73 -11.22
CA ASP A 371 5.81 -27.16 -11.47
C ASP A 371 7.18 -27.54 -12.05
N SER A 372 7.81 -28.55 -11.44
CA SER A 372 9.20 -28.96 -11.72
C SER A 372 9.40 -29.59 -13.10
N ARG A 373 8.33 -29.98 -13.80
CA ARG A 373 8.44 -30.65 -15.10
C ARG A 373 8.81 -29.65 -16.17
N ASP A 374 9.70 -30.10 -17.05
CA ASP A 374 10.18 -29.35 -18.20
C ASP A 374 10.68 -27.95 -17.84
N ALA A 375 11.30 -27.82 -16.66
CA ALA A 375 11.77 -26.55 -16.12
C ALA A 375 13.18 -26.65 -15.55
N GLU A 376 13.96 -25.60 -15.76
CA GLU A 376 15.28 -25.36 -15.20
C GLU A 376 15.18 -24.19 -14.20
N PHE A 377 15.82 -24.35 -13.05
CA PHE A 377 15.82 -23.37 -11.97
C PHE A 377 17.27 -23.10 -11.57
N THR A 378 17.68 -21.84 -11.57
CA THR A 378 19.04 -21.44 -11.22
C THR A 378 19.06 -20.25 -10.25
N VAL A 379 20.15 -20.17 -9.49
CA VAL A 379 20.50 -18.99 -8.70
C VAL A 379 21.85 -18.49 -9.20
N GLU A 380 21.86 -17.37 -9.91
CA GLU A 380 23.07 -16.78 -10.51
C GLU A 380 23.19 -15.31 -10.12
N GLY A 381 24.29 -14.93 -9.47
CA GLY A 381 24.47 -13.54 -9.01
C GLY A 381 23.31 -13.05 -8.12
N LYS A 382 22.83 -13.92 -7.21
CA LYS A 382 21.64 -13.75 -6.35
C LYS A 382 20.29 -13.71 -7.09
N ARG A 383 20.27 -13.77 -8.42
CA ARG A 383 19.04 -13.79 -9.21
C ARG A 383 18.36 -15.15 -9.12
N LEU A 384 17.06 -15.18 -8.85
CA LEU A 384 16.23 -16.38 -8.95
C LEU A 384 15.71 -16.51 -10.38
N ALA A 385 16.16 -17.50 -11.15
CA ALA A 385 15.78 -17.66 -12.55
C ALA A 385 15.06 -18.99 -12.80
N LEU A 386 13.90 -18.92 -13.42
CA LEU A 386 13.10 -20.04 -13.89
C LEU A 386 13.04 -19.99 -15.43
N ARG A 387 13.43 -21.09 -16.07
CA ARG A 387 13.19 -21.31 -17.50
C ARG A 387 12.33 -22.55 -17.70
N LYS A 388 11.16 -22.39 -18.31
CA LYS A 388 10.23 -23.48 -18.62
C LYS A 388 10.23 -23.78 -20.11
N GLU A 389 10.58 -25.01 -20.47
CA GLU A 389 10.51 -25.52 -21.84
C GLU A 389 9.07 -25.91 -22.16
N LEU A 390 8.43 -25.18 -23.07
CA LEU A 390 7.03 -25.38 -23.45
C LEU A 390 6.88 -26.29 -24.68
N GLY A 391 8.00 -26.77 -25.22
CA GLY A 391 8.05 -27.70 -26.34
C GLY A 391 7.68 -27.07 -27.68
N LYS A 392 7.45 -27.92 -28.69
CA LYS A 392 7.00 -27.50 -30.02
C LYS A 392 5.49 -27.61 -30.12
N SER A 393 4.78 -26.49 -30.15
CA SER A 393 3.31 -26.47 -30.16
C SER A 393 2.73 -25.32 -31.00
N LYS A 394 1.46 -25.44 -31.38
CA LYS A 394 0.65 -24.31 -31.90
C LYS A 394 0.00 -23.48 -30.79
N GLY A 395 -0.05 -24.02 -29.58
CA GLY A 395 -0.52 -23.31 -28.41
C GLY A 395 -0.23 -24.07 -27.12
N THR A 396 -0.01 -23.33 -26.04
CA THR A 396 0.36 -23.89 -24.73
C THR A 396 0.02 -22.88 -23.64
N SER A 397 -0.30 -23.37 -22.46
CA SER A 397 -0.68 -22.53 -21.33
C SER A 397 -0.15 -23.12 -20.03
N GLY A 398 0.06 -22.26 -19.05
CA GLY A 398 0.45 -22.66 -17.71
C GLY A 398 0.55 -21.47 -16.77
N TYR A 399 1.10 -21.71 -15.60
CA TYR A 399 1.23 -20.67 -14.59
C TYR A 399 2.51 -20.85 -13.76
N VAL A 400 2.90 -19.76 -13.13
CA VAL A 400 3.93 -19.66 -12.10
C VAL A 400 3.29 -19.00 -10.89
N MET A 401 3.68 -19.39 -9.69
CA MET A 401 3.17 -18.84 -8.45
C MET A 401 4.24 -17.96 -7.79
N VAL A 402 3.79 -16.85 -7.21
CA VAL A 402 4.64 -15.92 -6.45
C VAL A 402 4.01 -15.73 -5.08
N GLY A 403 4.82 -15.67 -4.04
CA GLY A 403 4.32 -15.47 -2.69
C GLY A 403 5.37 -14.96 -1.72
N TYR A 404 4.91 -14.64 -0.51
CA TYR A 404 5.76 -14.14 0.57
C TYR A 404 5.34 -14.73 1.92
N ASP A 405 6.28 -15.30 2.65
CA ASP A 405 6.06 -15.75 4.03
C ASP A 405 6.71 -14.75 4.99
N ASP A 406 5.90 -13.93 5.63
CA ASP A 406 6.33 -12.95 6.62
C ASP A 406 6.66 -13.58 7.97
N VAL A 407 6.32 -14.85 8.21
CA VAL A 407 6.53 -15.62 9.46
C VAL A 407 5.76 -15.06 10.67
N GLN A 408 5.98 -13.79 10.99
CA GLN A 408 5.23 -12.96 11.92
C GLN A 408 4.76 -11.71 11.18
N ALA A 409 3.46 -11.42 11.30
CA ALA A 409 2.79 -10.41 10.48
C ALA A 409 2.72 -9.05 11.18
N ILE A 410 2.26 -9.04 12.44
CA ILE A 410 1.95 -7.83 13.21
C ILE A 410 2.35 -8.07 14.66
N GLN A 411 2.88 -7.04 15.33
CA GLN A 411 2.95 -7.03 16.79
C GLN A 411 1.72 -6.31 17.34
N TYR A 412 0.86 -7.01 18.07
CA TYR A 412 -0.36 -6.48 18.65
C TYR A 412 -0.25 -6.48 20.17
N PHE A 413 -0.22 -5.29 20.78
CA PHE A 413 0.01 -5.07 22.21
C PHE A 413 1.17 -5.90 22.78
N ARG A 414 2.32 -5.82 22.10
CA ARG A 414 3.59 -6.51 22.40
C ARG A 414 3.55 -8.03 22.21
N GLN A 415 2.50 -8.56 21.60
CA GLN A 415 2.41 -9.95 21.19
C GLN A 415 2.58 -10.06 19.67
N ASN A 416 3.59 -10.82 19.23
CA ASN A 416 3.77 -11.11 17.81
C ASN A 416 2.69 -12.09 17.35
N LEU A 417 1.96 -11.72 16.30
CA LEU A 417 0.89 -12.51 15.69
C LEU A 417 1.35 -13.05 14.34
N ARG A 418 0.98 -14.31 14.08
CA ARG A 418 1.13 -14.94 12.77
C ARG A 418 0.09 -14.39 11.78
N PRO A 419 0.38 -14.41 10.47
CA PRO A 419 -0.62 -14.08 9.44
C PRO A 419 -1.82 -15.02 9.54
N TYR A 420 -3.01 -14.55 9.13
CA TYR A 420 -4.26 -15.30 9.32
C TYR A 420 -4.23 -16.72 8.72
N TRP A 421 -3.69 -16.89 7.52
CA TRP A 421 -3.52 -18.19 6.86
C TRP A 421 -2.68 -19.20 7.66
N ASN A 422 -1.83 -18.71 8.59
CA ASN A 422 -1.03 -19.51 9.51
C ASN A 422 -1.25 -19.16 10.98
N ARG A 423 -2.42 -18.64 11.34
CA ARG A 423 -2.71 -18.21 12.72
C ARG A 423 -2.61 -19.35 13.74
N SER A 424 -2.86 -20.58 13.29
CA SER A 424 -2.75 -21.79 14.13
C SER A 424 -1.32 -22.29 14.33
N GLY A 425 -0.37 -21.86 13.49
CA GLY A 425 1.00 -22.38 13.45
C GLY A 425 1.15 -23.78 12.85
N PHE A 426 0.06 -24.40 12.36
CA PHE A 426 0.09 -25.74 11.75
C PHE A 426 0.16 -25.71 10.22
N GLU A 427 -0.04 -24.54 9.61
CA GLU A 427 0.07 -24.35 8.17
C GLU A 427 1.52 -24.02 7.79
N THR A 428 1.91 -24.35 6.57
CA THR A 428 3.25 -24.04 6.03
C THR A 428 3.12 -23.35 4.70
N ILE A 429 4.08 -22.48 4.37
CA ILE A 429 4.09 -21.79 3.08
C ILE A 429 4.12 -22.77 1.90
N CYS A 430 4.90 -23.87 2.00
CA CYS A 430 4.89 -24.93 0.99
C CYS A 430 3.49 -25.56 0.83
N GLY A 431 2.80 -25.84 1.95
CA GLY A 431 1.43 -26.34 1.92
C GLY A 431 0.45 -25.36 1.25
N GLN A 432 0.65 -24.05 1.42
CA GLN A 432 -0.15 -23.03 0.73
C GLN A 432 0.10 -22.99 -0.78
N PHE A 433 1.35 -23.19 -1.22
CA PHE A 433 1.67 -23.33 -2.65
C PHE A 433 1.10 -24.61 -3.26
N VAL A 434 1.11 -25.74 -2.53
CA VAL A 434 0.46 -26.98 -2.97
C VAL A 434 -1.05 -26.77 -3.12
N LYS A 435 -1.72 -26.20 -2.11
CA LYS A 435 -3.15 -25.84 -2.18
C LYS A 435 -3.44 -24.92 -3.37
N ALA A 436 -2.60 -23.89 -3.57
CA ALA A 436 -2.74 -22.96 -4.68
C ALA A 436 -2.61 -23.66 -6.05
N ALA A 437 -1.66 -24.59 -6.20
CA ALA A 437 -1.50 -25.37 -7.42
C ALA A 437 -2.72 -26.28 -7.67
N ASP A 438 -3.21 -26.97 -6.65
CA ASP A 438 -4.36 -27.89 -6.75
C ASP A 438 -5.66 -27.13 -7.10
N GLU A 439 -5.83 -25.92 -6.56
CA GLU A 439 -7.03 -25.11 -6.73
C GLU A 439 -6.99 -24.18 -7.94
N TYR A 440 -5.84 -24.05 -8.63
CA TYR A 440 -5.60 -23.06 -9.68
C TYR A 440 -6.75 -22.95 -10.69
N SER A 441 -7.18 -24.08 -11.26
CA SER A 441 -8.21 -24.10 -12.31
C SER A 441 -9.57 -23.61 -11.82
N VAL A 442 -9.92 -23.91 -10.57
CA VAL A 442 -11.17 -23.46 -9.96
C VAL A 442 -11.10 -21.97 -9.66
N LEU A 443 -9.98 -21.51 -9.10
CA LEU A 443 -9.78 -20.11 -8.72
C LEU A 443 -9.74 -19.17 -9.92
N MET A 444 -9.10 -19.56 -11.04
CA MET A 444 -9.11 -18.71 -12.25
C MET A 444 -10.54 -18.52 -12.78
N LYS A 445 -11.37 -19.56 -12.72
CA LYS A 445 -12.79 -19.48 -13.12
C LYS A 445 -13.60 -18.62 -12.17
N GLU A 446 -13.37 -18.75 -10.85
CA GLU A 446 -14.04 -17.93 -9.84
C GLU A 446 -13.66 -16.46 -9.95
N CYS A 447 -12.38 -16.15 -10.15
CA CYS A 447 -11.88 -14.81 -10.40
C CYS A 447 -12.52 -14.20 -11.65
N GLY A 448 -12.56 -14.94 -12.77
CA GLY A 448 -13.23 -14.48 -14.00
C GLY A 448 -14.72 -14.17 -13.78
N ARG A 449 -15.46 -15.08 -13.13
CA ARG A 449 -16.88 -14.87 -12.80
C ARG A 449 -17.08 -13.67 -11.87
N PHE A 450 -16.19 -13.50 -10.89
CA PHE A 450 -16.24 -12.37 -9.97
C PHE A 450 -15.97 -11.05 -10.69
N ASN A 451 -14.98 -11.00 -11.58
CA ASN A 451 -14.67 -9.84 -12.40
C ASN A 451 -15.89 -9.43 -13.24
N ASP A 452 -16.48 -10.38 -13.96
CA ASP A 452 -17.66 -10.11 -14.79
C ASP A 452 -18.83 -9.56 -13.96
N ARG A 453 -19.09 -10.17 -12.80
CA ARG A 453 -20.17 -9.75 -11.89
C ARG A 453 -19.95 -8.36 -11.34
N LEU A 454 -18.79 -8.09 -10.73
CA LEU A 454 -18.51 -6.80 -10.12
C LEU A 454 -18.56 -5.67 -11.16
N MET A 455 -18.00 -5.89 -12.35
CA MET A 455 -18.05 -4.90 -13.42
C MET A 455 -19.48 -4.62 -13.88
N ALA A 456 -20.30 -5.66 -14.06
CA ALA A 456 -21.70 -5.50 -14.44
C ALA A 456 -22.53 -4.79 -13.35
N ASP A 457 -22.35 -5.18 -12.08
CA ASP A 457 -23.06 -4.58 -10.94
C ASP A 457 -22.68 -3.10 -10.79
N ALA A 458 -21.41 -2.76 -10.93
CA ALA A 458 -20.92 -1.38 -10.86
C ALA A 458 -21.38 -0.54 -12.05
N GLU A 459 -21.32 -1.08 -13.27
CA GLU A 459 -21.80 -0.40 -14.47
C GLU A 459 -23.31 -0.12 -14.38
N ALA A 460 -24.09 -1.08 -13.89
CA ALA A 460 -25.51 -0.87 -13.64
C ALA A 460 -25.77 0.20 -12.57
N ALA A 461 -24.89 0.34 -11.57
CA ALA A 461 -25.05 1.27 -10.46
C ALA A 461 -24.64 2.72 -10.78
N GLY A 462 -23.65 2.91 -11.65
CA GLY A 462 -23.05 4.23 -11.87
C GLY A 462 -22.42 4.45 -13.25
N GLY A 463 -22.64 3.55 -14.21
CA GLY A 463 -22.06 3.61 -15.55
C GLY A 463 -20.65 3.04 -15.65
N LYS A 464 -20.17 2.93 -16.89
CA LYS A 464 -18.88 2.29 -17.21
C LYS A 464 -17.69 2.95 -16.51
N GLU A 465 -17.61 4.27 -16.52
CA GLU A 465 -16.51 5.01 -15.89
C GLU A 465 -16.40 4.70 -14.38
N TYR A 466 -17.55 4.55 -13.71
CA TYR A 466 -17.58 4.14 -12.30
C TYR A 466 -17.14 2.68 -12.10
N ALA A 467 -17.56 1.77 -12.97
CA ALA A 467 -17.15 0.36 -12.91
C ALA A 467 -15.62 0.18 -13.04
N GLU A 468 -15.01 0.93 -13.96
CA GLU A 468 -13.56 0.90 -14.17
C GLU A 468 -12.80 1.44 -12.95
N LEU A 469 -13.31 2.48 -12.27
CA LEU A 469 -12.76 2.96 -11.01
C LEU A 469 -12.88 1.91 -9.87
N CYS A 470 -14.02 1.22 -9.75
CA CYS A 470 -14.19 0.13 -8.79
C CYS A 470 -13.20 -1.02 -9.03
N ALA A 471 -12.87 -1.32 -10.29
CA ALA A 471 -11.87 -2.34 -10.62
C ALA A 471 -10.47 -1.98 -10.12
N LEU A 472 -10.05 -0.71 -10.25
CA LEU A 472 -8.77 -0.22 -9.72
C LEU A 472 -8.71 -0.33 -8.20
N ALA A 473 -9.80 0.05 -7.53
CA ALA A 473 -9.86 0.11 -6.07
C ALA A 473 -9.79 -1.28 -5.40
N TRP A 474 -10.31 -2.34 -6.04
CA TRP A 474 -10.49 -3.67 -5.42
C TRP A 474 -9.22 -4.20 -4.74
N ARG A 475 -8.19 -4.59 -5.49
CA ARG A 475 -6.99 -5.19 -4.92
C ARG A 475 -6.19 -4.21 -4.06
N GLN A 476 -6.20 -2.92 -4.38
CA GLN A 476 -5.54 -1.90 -3.59
C GLN A 476 -6.15 -1.84 -2.17
N THR A 477 -7.48 -1.82 -2.04
CA THR A 477 -8.11 -1.81 -0.72
C THR A 477 -7.77 -3.05 0.09
N PHE A 478 -7.84 -4.25 -0.50
CA PHE A 478 -7.52 -5.49 0.23
C PHE A 478 -6.03 -5.57 0.62
N ALA A 479 -5.13 -5.24 -0.30
CA ALA A 479 -3.69 -5.28 -0.06
C ALA A 479 -3.18 -4.11 0.80
N ALA A 480 -3.99 -3.06 1.04
CA ALA A 480 -3.65 -2.00 1.99
C ALA A 480 -3.84 -2.43 3.47
N HIS A 481 -4.19 -3.68 3.73
CA HIS A 481 -4.40 -4.22 5.08
C HIS A 481 -3.69 -5.57 5.27
N LYS A 482 -3.39 -5.90 6.53
CA LYS A 482 -2.92 -7.24 6.94
C LYS A 482 -3.96 -7.93 7.81
N LEU A 483 -4.34 -9.16 7.44
CA LEU A 483 -5.25 -10.00 8.24
C LEU A 483 -4.46 -10.88 9.20
N VAL A 484 -4.76 -10.76 10.49
CA VAL A 484 -4.24 -11.60 11.58
C VAL A 484 -5.38 -11.99 12.51
N ALA A 485 -5.10 -12.82 13.53
CA ALA A 485 -6.05 -13.10 14.59
C ALA A 485 -5.34 -13.09 15.95
N THR A 486 -6.06 -12.68 17.00
CA THR A 486 -5.58 -12.85 18.38
C THR A 486 -5.50 -14.34 18.75
N PRO A 487 -4.81 -14.72 19.84
CA PRO A 487 -4.78 -16.11 20.31
C PRO A 487 -6.17 -16.70 20.59
N GLU A 488 -7.13 -15.86 20.95
CA GLU A 488 -8.54 -16.22 21.19
C GLU A 488 -9.35 -16.37 19.89
N GLY A 489 -8.72 -16.12 18.74
CA GLY A 489 -9.31 -16.26 17.42
C GLY A 489 -10.07 -15.02 16.93
N LEU A 490 -9.90 -13.86 17.58
CA LEU A 490 -10.56 -12.62 17.19
C LEU A 490 -9.87 -12.05 15.93
N PRO A 491 -10.55 -11.93 14.77
CA PRO A 491 -9.92 -11.42 13.56
C PRO A 491 -9.59 -9.92 13.67
N LEU A 492 -8.40 -9.54 13.20
CA LEU A 492 -7.95 -8.16 13.12
C LEU A 492 -7.51 -7.88 11.68
N TYR A 493 -8.05 -6.82 11.08
CA TYR A 493 -7.68 -6.41 9.73
C TYR A 493 -7.11 -5.00 9.77
N LEU A 494 -5.79 -4.92 9.78
CA LEU A 494 -5.05 -3.71 10.13
C LEU A 494 -4.51 -3.04 8.87
N SER A 495 -4.99 -1.84 8.57
CA SER A 495 -4.45 -1.00 7.51
C SER A 495 -3.08 -0.45 7.87
N LYS A 496 -2.27 -0.16 6.85
CA LYS A 496 -1.16 0.79 6.94
C LYS A 496 -1.60 2.12 6.32
N GLU A 497 -1.36 3.22 7.01
CA GLU A 497 -1.61 4.57 6.51
C GLU A 497 -0.54 5.02 5.51
N ASN A 498 -0.56 4.38 4.33
CA ASN A 498 0.49 4.48 3.30
C ASN A 498 0.71 5.93 2.81
N PHE A 499 1.98 6.35 2.85
CA PHE A 499 2.49 7.65 2.40
C PHE A 499 1.81 8.87 3.05
N SER A 500 1.47 8.77 4.34
CA SER A 500 0.87 9.80 5.19
C SER A 500 1.59 9.85 6.55
N ASN A 501 1.66 8.71 7.27
CA ASN A 501 2.48 8.53 8.49
C ASN A 501 2.66 7.05 8.89
N GLY A 502 2.22 6.08 8.08
CA GLY A 502 2.36 4.66 8.38
C GLY A 502 1.63 4.18 9.65
N SER A 503 0.69 4.95 10.21
CA SER A 503 -0.13 4.54 11.35
C SER A 503 -0.85 3.22 11.04
N ILE A 504 -1.11 2.42 12.07
CA ILE A 504 -1.75 1.10 11.94
C ILE A 504 -3.13 1.07 12.59
N GLY A 505 -4.11 0.54 11.85
CA GLY A 505 -5.50 0.45 12.33
C GLY A 505 -6.18 1.80 12.50
N THR A 506 -5.82 2.75 11.63
CA THR A 506 -6.33 4.13 11.62
C THR A 506 -7.84 4.16 11.33
N VAL A 507 -8.62 4.84 12.17
CA VAL A 507 -10.09 4.84 12.12
C VAL A 507 -10.62 5.63 10.94
N ASP A 508 -10.11 6.82 10.67
CA ASP A 508 -10.51 7.64 9.53
C ASP A 508 -10.00 7.12 8.17
N LEU A 509 -9.16 6.07 8.16
CA LEU A 509 -8.92 5.21 6.99
C LEU A 509 -9.89 4.02 6.92
N SER A 510 -10.23 3.44 8.07
CA SER A 510 -11.19 2.33 8.16
C SER A 510 -12.59 2.76 7.75
N TYR A 511 -12.97 3.99 8.09
CA TYR A 511 -14.26 4.60 7.78
C TYR A 511 -14.57 4.68 6.27
N PRO A 512 -13.71 5.26 5.42
CA PRO A 512 -13.89 5.20 3.97
C PRO A 512 -13.70 3.80 3.41
N SER A 513 -12.93 2.91 4.07
CA SER A 513 -12.73 1.52 3.61
C SER A 513 -13.93 0.60 3.87
N ILE A 514 -14.80 0.92 4.82
CA ILE A 514 -15.87 -0.01 5.24
C ILE A 514 -16.92 -0.38 4.15
N PRO A 515 -17.27 0.46 3.15
CA PRO A 515 -18.36 0.13 2.22
C PRO A 515 -18.12 -1.16 1.41
N ILE A 516 -16.88 -1.39 0.96
CA ILE A 516 -16.53 -2.63 0.24
C ILE A 516 -16.71 -3.87 1.13
N PHE A 517 -16.37 -3.79 2.43
CA PHE A 517 -16.52 -4.93 3.33
C PHE A 517 -17.97 -5.14 3.75
N LEU A 518 -18.78 -4.10 3.92
CA LEU A 518 -20.23 -4.25 4.13
C LEU A 518 -20.93 -4.94 2.95
N LEU A 519 -20.44 -4.70 1.73
CA LEU A 519 -20.97 -5.35 0.53
C LEU A 519 -20.61 -6.83 0.45
N TYR A 520 -19.35 -7.16 0.74
CA TYR A 520 -18.77 -8.45 0.35
C TYR A 520 -18.31 -9.34 1.50
N ASN A 521 -17.96 -8.81 2.67
CA ASN A 521 -17.69 -9.61 3.87
C ASN A 521 -17.76 -8.77 5.16
N VAL A 522 -18.86 -8.91 5.90
CA VAL A 522 -19.11 -8.16 7.14
C VAL A 522 -18.15 -8.56 8.27
N GLU A 523 -17.55 -9.76 8.25
CA GLU A 523 -16.52 -10.13 9.24
C GLU A 523 -15.25 -9.29 9.07
N LEU A 524 -14.88 -8.93 7.83
CA LEU A 524 -13.78 -7.99 7.60
C LEU A 524 -14.14 -6.57 8.08
N ALA A 525 -15.39 -6.14 7.92
CA ALA A 525 -15.85 -4.85 8.45
C ALA A 525 -15.73 -4.81 9.99
N LYS A 526 -16.09 -5.90 10.69
CA LYS A 526 -15.86 -6.03 12.13
C LYS A 526 -14.35 -6.05 12.46
N ALA A 527 -13.56 -6.76 11.67
CA ALA A 527 -12.12 -6.88 11.86
C ALA A 527 -11.35 -5.54 11.71
N LEU A 528 -11.88 -4.59 10.93
CA LEU A 528 -11.37 -3.21 10.89
C LEU A 528 -11.57 -2.48 12.22
N MET A 529 -12.71 -2.70 12.88
CA MET A 529 -13.07 -2.00 14.12
C MET A 529 -12.46 -2.64 15.37
N ASN A 530 -12.27 -3.95 15.37
CA ASN A 530 -11.80 -4.72 16.52
C ASN A 530 -10.54 -4.15 17.21
N PRO A 531 -9.48 -3.71 16.49
CA PRO A 531 -8.29 -3.14 17.11
C PRO A 531 -8.60 -1.93 18.01
N ILE A 532 -9.42 -1.01 17.53
CA ILE A 532 -9.77 0.23 18.24
C ILE A 532 -10.74 -0.06 19.38
N LEU A 533 -11.69 -0.97 19.16
CA LEU A 533 -12.62 -1.41 20.21
C LEU A 533 -11.88 -2.07 21.38
N ASP A 534 -10.92 -2.94 21.09
CA ASP A 534 -10.09 -3.60 22.11
C ASP A 534 -9.18 -2.58 22.83
N TYR A 535 -8.51 -1.70 22.06
CA TYR A 535 -7.67 -0.64 22.62
C TYR A 535 -8.43 0.29 23.57
N CYS A 536 -9.57 0.83 23.12
CA CYS A 536 -10.37 1.79 23.87
C CYS A 536 -11.20 1.16 25.01
N SER A 537 -11.48 -0.15 24.94
CA SER A 537 -12.11 -0.88 26.05
C SER A 537 -11.12 -1.25 27.16
N SER A 538 -9.82 -1.13 26.90
CA SER A 538 -8.76 -1.41 27.87
C SER A 538 -8.29 -0.16 28.61
N ASP A 539 -7.49 -0.35 29.66
CA ASP A 539 -6.87 0.75 30.43
C ASP A 539 -5.79 1.53 29.64
N ARG A 540 -5.54 1.18 28.37
CA ARG A 540 -4.48 1.77 27.54
C ARG A 540 -4.83 3.13 26.94
N TRP A 541 -6.12 3.44 26.74
CA TRP A 541 -6.54 4.71 26.10
C TRP A 541 -7.01 5.76 27.11
N GLY A 542 -7.89 5.39 28.05
CA GLY A 542 -8.35 6.27 29.14
C GLY A 542 -9.22 7.48 28.76
N LYS A 543 -9.21 7.95 27.51
CA LYS A 543 -9.93 9.16 27.05
C LYS A 543 -11.43 8.92 26.79
N PRO A 544 -12.28 9.97 26.76
CA PRO A 544 -13.73 9.83 26.60
C PRO A 544 -14.24 9.64 25.17
N PHE A 545 -13.34 9.57 24.19
CA PHE A 545 -13.62 9.45 22.75
C PHE A 545 -12.83 8.29 22.15
N ALA A 546 -13.08 7.93 20.89
CA ALA A 546 -12.33 6.88 20.20
C ALA A 546 -10.87 7.31 19.91
N ALA A 547 -9.94 6.35 19.92
CA ALA A 547 -8.56 6.58 19.49
C ALA A 547 -8.49 6.70 17.96
N HIS A 548 -7.49 7.43 17.45
CA HIS A 548 -7.22 7.56 16.02
C HIS A 548 -6.66 6.25 15.42
N ASP A 549 -5.65 5.68 16.07
CA ASP A 549 -4.93 4.50 15.62
C ASP A 549 -4.50 3.64 16.83
N VAL A 550 -3.87 2.50 16.56
CA VAL A 550 -3.31 1.62 17.59
C VAL A 550 -1.78 1.50 17.51
N GLY A 551 -1.10 2.37 16.77
CA GLY A 551 0.35 2.44 16.67
C GLY A 551 0.86 2.74 15.27
N ARG A 552 2.01 2.17 14.93
CA ARG A 552 2.67 2.40 13.64
C ARG A 552 3.09 1.09 13.00
N TYR A 553 2.69 0.89 11.75
CA TYR A 553 2.78 -0.39 11.08
C TYR A 553 4.22 -0.91 11.03
N PRO A 554 4.49 -2.19 11.40
CA PRO A 554 3.55 -3.26 11.77
C PRO A 554 3.30 -3.41 13.29
N LEU A 555 3.59 -2.39 14.11
CA LEU A 555 3.50 -2.40 15.57
C LEU A 555 2.23 -1.68 16.07
N ALA A 556 1.22 -2.47 16.44
CA ALA A 556 -0.02 -2.01 17.08
C ALA A 556 0.12 -1.99 18.62
N ASN A 557 0.93 -1.08 19.15
CA ASN A 557 1.29 -1.02 20.58
C ASN A 557 0.70 0.16 21.37
N GLY A 558 -0.17 0.97 20.76
CA GLY A 558 -0.76 2.19 21.32
C GLY A 558 -0.59 3.37 20.37
N GLN A 559 -1.46 4.38 20.49
CA GLN A 559 -1.58 5.47 19.51
C GLN A 559 -0.24 6.14 19.16
N ASN A 560 0.00 6.36 17.86
CA ASN A 560 1.19 7.02 17.31
C ASN A 560 0.96 8.49 16.91
N TYR A 561 -0.23 8.86 16.42
CA TYR A 561 -0.49 10.11 15.68
C TYR A 561 -0.14 11.44 16.38
N GLY A 562 0.22 11.43 17.66
CA GLY A 562 0.68 12.61 18.41
C GLY A 562 -0.41 13.64 18.76
N GLY A 563 -1.59 13.57 18.12
CA GLY A 563 -2.78 14.38 18.39
C GLY A 563 -4.07 13.56 18.49
N ASP A 564 -5.17 14.21 18.88
CA ASP A 564 -6.50 13.58 19.02
C ASP A 564 -7.49 14.12 17.98
N MET A 565 -8.37 13.23 17.51
CA MET A 565 -9.48 13.51 16.58
C MET A 565 -10.83 13.12 17.21
N PRO A 566 -11.24 13.71 18.33
CA PRO A 566 -12.22 13.09 19.22
C PRO A 566 -13.64 13.05 18.65
N VAL A 567 -14.11 14.09 17.94
CA VAL A 567 -15.42 14.09 17.28
C VAL A 567 -15.41 13.20 16.03
N GLU A 568 -14.36 13.32 15.24
CA GLU A 568 -14.15 12.59 13.99
C GLU A 568 -14.20 11.07 14.25
N GLU A 569 -13.36 10.56 15.15
CA GLU A 569 -13.23 9.11 15.35
C GLU A 569 -14.37 8.49 16.12
N SER A 570 -14.95 9.23 17.08
CA SER A 570 -16.16 8.79 17.76
C SER A 570 -17.34 8.70 16.79
N GLY A 571 -17.47 9.67 15.88
CA GLY A 571 -18.48 9.65 14.82
C GLY A 571 -18.28 8.49 13.84
N ASN A 572 -17.05 8.33 13.35
CA ASN A 572 -16.64 7.23 12.46
C ASN A 572 -17.02 5.87 13.07
N MET A 573 -16.58 5.59 14.31
CA MET A 573 -16.82 4.30 14.96
C MET A 573 -18.30 4.01 15.19
N LEU A 574 -19.10 5.00 15.61
CA LEU A 574 -20.54 4.81 15.82
C LEU A 574 -21.28 4.54 14.51
N ILE A 575 -20.96 5.28 13.44
CA ILE A 575 -21.57 5.08 12.12
C ILE A 575 -21.18 3.70 11.56
N MET A 576 -19.92 3.30 11.67
CA MET A 576 -19.47 1.96 11.25
C MET A 576 -20.18 0.84 12.03
N ALA A 577 -20.32 0.97 13.35
CA ALA A 577 -21.06 0.00 14.17
C ALA A 577 -22.52 -0.13 13.74
N ALA A 578 -23.21 1.00 13.48
CA ALA A 578 -24.58 1.00 12.97
C ALA A 578 -24.67 0.37 11.57
N ALA A 579 -23.68 0.61 10.70
CA ALA A 579 -23.61 0.05 9.36
C ALA A 579 -23.46 -1.48 9.38
N ILE A 580 -22.60 -2.00 10.28
CA ILE A 580 -22.48 -3.44 10.54
C ILE A 580 -23.81 -4.00 11.06
N ALA A 581 -24.42 -3.35 12.06
CA ALA A 581 -25.68 -3.81 12.63
C ALA A 581 -26.81 -3.89 11.59
N ARG A 582 -26.87 -2.91 10.67
CA ARG A 582 -27.79 -2.95 9.53
C ARG A 582 -27.48 -4.11 8.58
N ALA A 583 -26.21 -4.29 8.22
CA ALA A 583 -25.81 -5.38 7.31
C ALA A 583 -26.15 -6.77 7.87
N GLU A 584 -26.03 -6.95 9.19
CA GLU A 584 -26.37 -8.21 9.87
C GLU A 584 -27.86 -8.34 10.26
N GLY A 585 -28.62 -7.25 10.15
CA GLY A 585 -30.01 -7.17 10.64
C GLY A 585 -30.15 -7.29 12.17
N ASN A 586 -29.07 -7.14 12.94
CA ASN A 586 -29.07 -7.21 14.40
C ASN A 586 -27.90 -6.42 15.02
N ALA A 587 -28.00 -6.03 16.29
CA ALA A 587 -26.96 -5.28 17.00
C ALA A 587 -25.98 -6.17 17.80
N GLY A 588 -25.91 -7.48 17.56
CA GLY A 588 -25.15 -8.42 18.39
C GLY A 588 -23.66 -8.11 18.51
N PHE A 589 -23.04 -7.61 17.45
CA PHE A 589 -21.65 -7.10 17.50
C PHE A 589 -21.53 -5.87 18.39
N ALA A 590 -22.38 -4.86 18.16
CA ALA A 590 -22.37 -3.60 18.90
C ALA A 590 -22.71 -3.74 20.39
N MET A 591 -23.59 -4.69 20.75
CA MET A 591 -24.02 -4.95 22.12
C MET A 591 -22.85 -5.24 23.08
N LYS A 592 -21.74 -5.81 22.58
CA LYS A 592 -20.52 -6.06 23.35
C LYS A 592 -19.84 -4.78 23.83
N TYR A 593 -20.08 -3.66 23.15
CA TYR A 593 -19.38 -2.39 23.33
C TYR A 593 -20.33 -1.22 23.64
N MET A 594 -21.62 -1.47 23.92
CA MET A 594 -22.59 -0.41 24.21
C MET A 594 -22.18 0.58 25.30
N PRO A 595 -21.51 0.19 26.41
CA PRO A 595 -20.99 1.16 27.38
C PRO A 595 -19.97 2.13 26.77
N LEU A 596 -19.08 1.63 25.91
CA LEU A 596 -18.09 2.43 25.20
C LEU A 596 -18.77 3.35 24.19
N PHE A 597 -19.74 2.83 23.43
CA PHE A 597 -20.52 3.61 22.46
C PHE A 597 -21.36 4.70 23.12
N SER A 598 -21.93 4.43 24.31
CA SER A 598 -22.63 5.45 25.08
C SER A 598 -21.71 6.57 25.53
N LYS A 599 -20.45 6.26 25.88
CA LYS A 599 -19.43 7.26 26.24
C LYS A 599 -19.14 8.17 25.06
N TRP A 600 -18.90 7.58 23.90
CA TRP A 600 -18.62 8.30 22.66
C TRP A 600 -19.81 9.13 22.18
N ALA A 601 -21.03 8.59 22.24
CA ALA A 601 -22.25 9.33 21.90
C ALA A 601 -22.47 10.52 22.85
N GLY A 602 -22.18 10.36 24.15
CA GLY A 602 -22.21 11.46 25.12
C GLY A 602 -21.17 12.55 24.80
N TYR A 603 -19.96 12.16 24.38
CA TYR A 603 -18.95 13.13 23.94
C TYR A 603 -19.41 13.92 22.69
N LEU A 604 -20.03 13.24 21.72
CA LEU A 604 -20.60 13.90 20.54
C LEU A 604 -21.78 14.81 20.89
N GLU A 605 -22.59 14.45 21.88
CA GLU A 605 -23.68 15.30 22.36
C GLU A 605 -23.15 16.62 22.94
N GLU A 606 -22.06 16.55 23.71
CA GLU A 606 -21.47 17.70 24.39
C GLU A 606 -20.66 18.61 23.45
N TYR A 607 -19.86 18.03 22.54
CA TYR A 607 -18.86 18.76 21.75
C TYR A 607 -19.10 18.73 20.24
N GLY A 608 -20.12 18.02 19.76
CA GLY A 608 -20.27 17.71 18.34
C GLY A 608 -21.05 18.71 17.49
N LEU A 609 -21.99 19.46 18.08
CA LEU A 609 -22.85 20.39 17.31
C LEU A 609 -22.06 21.57 16.72
N ASP A 610 -21.18 22.15 17.53
CA ASP A 610 -20.29 23.23 17.13
C ASP A 610 -18.86 22.92 17.61
N PRO A 611 -18.12 22.08 16.85
CA PRO A 611 -16.82 21.57 17.29
C PRO A 611 -15.81 22.70 17.52
N GLU A 612 -15.10 22.67 18.64
CA GLU A 612 -13.94 23.54 18.86
C GLU A 612 -12.77 23.17 17.94
N ASN A 613 -11.64 23.88 18.07
CA ASN A 613 -10.46 23.64 17.24
C ASN A 613 -9.83 22.27 17.55
N GLN A 614 -10.12 21.27 16.72
CA GLN A 614 -9.59 19.91 16.81
C GLN A 614 -9.19 19.39 15.42
N LEU A 615 -8.37 18.33 15.40
CA LEU A 615 -8.04 17.64 14.16
C LEU A 615 -9.25 16.85 13.61
N CYS A 616 -9.28 16.66 12.30
CA CYS A 616 -10.21 15.80 11.58
C CYS A 616 -9.47 15.15 10.40
N THR A 617 -10.11 14.22 9.69
CA THR A 617 -9.49 13.49 8.56
C THR A 617 -8.92 14.38 7.44
N ASP A 618 -9.42 15.62 7.31
CA ASP A 618 -8.94 16.60 6.33
C ASP A 618 -7.82 17.50 6.87
N ASP A 619 -7.06 17.06 7.87
CA ASP A 619 -6.02 17.85 8.54
C ASP A 619 -4.80 18.15 7.66
N PHE A 620 -4.55 17.37 6.60
CA PHE A 620 -3.62 17.71 5.52
C PHE A 620 -3.96 19.05 4.86
N ALA A 621 -5.21 19.52 4.97
CA ALA A 621 -5.66 20.84 4.50
C ALA A 621 -5.66 21.90 5.62
N GLY A 622 -5.26 21.55 6.84
CA GLY A 622 -5.36 22.35 8.05
C GLY A 622 -6.70 22.17 8.80
N HIS A 623 -6.70 22.49 10.10
CA HIS A 623 -7.85 22.30 11.00
C HIS A 623 -8.52 23.63 11.38
N PHE A 624 -9.82 23.59 11.65
CA PHE A 624 -10.61 24.75 12.09
C PHE A 624 -11.62 24.34 13.17
N ALA A 625 -11.89 25.28 14.09
CA ALA A 625 -13.13 25.27 14.85
C ALA A 625 -14.34 25.49 13.92
N HIS A 626 -15.54 25.15 14.42
CA HIS A 626 -16.82 25.39 13.76
C HIS A 626 -17.00 24.66 12.43
N ASN A 627 -16.26 23.56 12.19
CA ASN A 627 -16.30 22.81 10.94
C ASN A 627 -17.67 22.16 10.72
N ALA A 628 -18.37 22.60 9.68
CA ALA A 628 -19.74 22.17 9.40
C ALA A 628 -19.81 20.69 8.97
N ASN A 629 -18.85 20.18 8.20
CA ASN A 629 -18.87 18.77 7.79
C ASN A 629 -18.61 17.83 8.97
N LEU A 630 -17.68 18.20 9.87
CA LEU A 630 -17.40 17.47 11.10
C LEU A 630 -18.61 17.48 12.06
N ALA A 631 -19.29 18.61 12.18
CA ALA A 631 -20.54 18.69 12.94
C ALA A 631 -21.63 17.78 12.35
N GLY A 632 -21.74 17.73 11.02
CA GLY A 632 -22.63 16.80 10.32
C GLY A 632 -22.33 15.34 10.65
N LYS A 633 -21.05 14.97 10.72
CA LYS A 633 -20.61 13.64 11.18
C LYS A 633 -21.03 13.37 12.62
N ALA A 634 -20.84 14.32 13.53
CA ALA A 634 -21.26 14.17 14.92
C ALA A 634 -22.77 13.90 15.05
N VAL A 635 -23.59 14.64 14.30
CA VAL A 635 -25.04 14.44 14.22
C VAL A 635 -25.38 13.01 13.77
N LEU A 636 -24.67 12.49 12.77
CA LEU A 636 -24.88 11.13 12.29
C LEU A 636 -24.33 10.06 13.23
N GLY A 637 -23.28 10.35 14.01
CA GLY A 637 -22.82 9.49 15.10
C GLY A 637 -23.86 9.37 16.22
N ILE A 638 -24.52 10.47 16.58
CA ILE A 638 -25.64 10.49 17.55
C ILE A 638 -26.82 9.68 17.01
N ALA A 639 -27.18 9.85 15.72
CA ALA A 639 -28.23 9.07 15.08
C ALA A 639 -27.87 7.57 15.04
N ALA A 640 -26.62 7.23 14.70
CA ALA A 640 -26.12 5.87 14.67
C ALA A 640 -26.22 5.18 16.05
N TYR A 641 -25.87 5.89 17.14
CA TYR A 641 -26.07 5.38 18.49
C TYR A 641 -27.55 5.15 18.81
N GLY A 642 -28.44 6.08 18.45
CA GLY A 642 -29.89 5.91 18.61
C GLY A 642 -30.41 4.68 17.85
N TYR A 643 -29.96 4.47 16.63
CA TYR A 643 -30.28 3.28 15.84
C TYR A 643 -29.79 1.98 16.51
N LEU A 644 -28.54 1.96 16.98
CA LEU A 644 -27.97 0.81 17.69
C LEU A 644 -28.73 0.49 18.98
N ALA A 645 -29.08 1.51 19.77
CA ALA A 645 -29.84 1.34 21.01
C ALA A 645 -31.22 0.73 20.75
N ASP A 646 -31.95 1.21 19.73
CA ASP A 646 -33.25 0.63 19.36
C ASP A 646 -33.13 -0.83 18.91
N MET A 647 -32.13 -1.15 18.07
CA MET A 647 -31.85 -2.52 17.64
C MET A 647 -31.43 -3.44 18.79
N ALA A 648 -30.78 -2.91 19.82
CA ALA A 648 -30.41 -3.63 21.04
C ALA A 648 -31.58 -3.79 22.03
N GLY A 649 -32.75 -3.21 21.74
CA GLY A 649 -33.97 -3.29 22.55
C GLY A 649 -34.18 -2.11 23.50
N ASP A 650 -33.25 -1.15 23.59
CA ASP A 650 -33.40 0.10 24.34
C ASP A 650 -34.09 1.16 23.48
N ARG A 651 -35.40 0.98 23.30
CA ARG A 651 -36.27 1.87 22.51
C ARG A 651 -36.40 3.29 23.09
N GLU A 652 -36.09 3.47 24.37
CA GLU A 652 -36.13 4.79 25.01
C GLU A 652 -34.93 5.61 24.60
N SER A 653 -33.72 5.07 24.79
CA SER A 653 -32.49 5.71 24.31
C SER A 653 -32.52 5.87 22.79
N GLY A 654 -33.01 4.86 22.06
CA GLY A 654 -33.11 4.93 20.61
C GLY A 654 -33.94 6.12 20.11
N ARG A 655 -35.15 6.31 20.66
CA ARG A 655 -35.97 7.48 20.33
C ARG A 655 -35.33 8.80 20.76
N THR A 656 -34.73 8.82 21.94
CA THR A 656 -34.10 10.04 22.51
C THR A 656 -32.97 10.54 21.63
N TYR A 657 -32.02 9.67 21.28
CA TYR A 657 -30.86 10.06 20.48
C TYR A 657 -31.24 10.37 19.02
N MET A 658 -32.20 9.66 18.43
CA MET A 658 -32.73 10.02 17.10
C MET A 658 -33.39 11.41 17.09
N GLN A 659 -34.11 11.79 18.16
CA GLN A 659 -34.69 13.13 18.29
C GLN A 659 -33.62 14.20 18.48
N LYS A 660 -32.59 13.94 19.29
CA LYS A 660 -31.45 14.84 19.45
C LYS A 660 -30.74 15.07 18.12
N ALA A 661 -30.45 14.02 17.36
CA ALA A 661 -29.83 14.13 16.04
C ALA A 661 -30.66 15.02 15.09
N ARG A 662 -32.00 14.86 15.06
CA ARG A 662 -32.88 15.74 14.26
C ARG A 662 -32.85 17.20 14.73
N ALA A 663 -32.84 17.44 16.03
CA ALA A 663 -32.75 18.79 16.57
C ALA A 663 -31.40 19.45 16.21
N TYR A 664 -30.30 18.69 16.33
CA TYR A 664 -28.98 19.16 15.95
C TYR A 664 -28.86 19.40 14.44
N ALA A 665 -29.46 18.55 13.60
CA ALA A 665 -29.49 18.75 12.15
C ALA A 665 -30.25 20.02 11.75
N ALA A 666 -31.36 20.34 12.42
CA ALA A 666 -32.11 21.57 12.18
C ALA A 666 -31.30 22.81 12.56
N GLU A 667 -30.56 22.76 13.68
CA GLU A 667 -29.69 23.85 14.11
C GLU A 667 -28.45 23.98 13.21
N TRP A 668 -27.86 22.85 12.83
CA TRP A 668 -26.78 22.78 11.84
C TRP A 668 -27.20 23.45 10.53
N GLU A 669 -28.40 23.14 10.03
CA GLU A 669 -28.91 23.75 8.79
C GLU A 669 -28.99 25.27 8.95
N ARG A 670 -29.53 25.76 10.09
CA ARG A 670 -29.65 27.19 10.39
C ARG A 670 -28.30 27.90 10.45
N MET A 671 -27.29 27.25 11.03
CA MET A 671 -25.95 27.82 11.22
C MET A 671 -25.11 27.80 9.94
N ALA A 672 -25.23 26.72 9.16
CA ALA A 672 -24.42 26.49 7.98
C ALA A 672 -25.00 27.10 6.70
N ASP A 673 -26.29 27.44 6.64
CA ASP A 673 -26.93 27.93 5.42
C ASP A 673 -26.28 29.24 4.92
N ASP A 674 -25.85 29.23 3.66
CA ASP A 674 -25.29 30.38 2.96
C ASP A 674 -26.08 30.75 1.70
N GLY A 675 -27.31 30.23 1.58
CA GLY A 675 -28.20 30.49 0.45
C GLY A 675 -28.24 29.31 -0.51
N ASP A 676 -27.28 29.22 -1.43
CA ASP A 676 -27.20 28.17 -2.46
C ASP A 676 -26.28 27.00 -2.10
N HIS A 677 -25.60 27.05 -0.95
CA HIS A 677 -24.79 25.98 -0.36
C HIS A 677 -24.73 26.08 1.17
N TYR A 678 -24.00 25.17 1.82
CA TYR A 678 -23.67 25.24 3.24
C TYR A 678 -22.17 25.48 3.48
N ARG A 679 -21.87 26.30 4.50
CA ARG A 679 -20.54 26.83 4.79
C ARG A 679 -19.47 25.76 5.06
N LEU A 680 -18.20 26.12 4.90
CA LEU A 680 -17.06 25.32 5.39
C LEU A 680 -17.03 25.33 6.93
N THR A 681 -17.06 26.52 7.52
CA THR A 681 -17.22 26.72 8.96
C THR A 681 -18.38 27.67 9.25
N PHE A 682 -19.10 27.47 10.36
CA PHE A 682 -20.33 28.21 10.64
C PHE A 682 -20.14 29.72 10.72
N ASP A 683 -18.96 30.16 11.15
CA ASP A 683 -18.55 31.55 11.35
C ASP A 683 -18.00 32.25 10.09
N ARG A 684 -17.89 31.54 8.96
CA ARG A 684 -17.28 32.08 7.72
C ARG A 684 -18.27 32.07 6.53
N PRO A 685 -19.03 33.16 6.32
CA PRO A 685 -19.88 33.28 5.14
C PRO A 685 -19.04 33.37 3.85
N GLY A 686 -19.61 32.91 2.75
CA GLY A 686 -19.01 32.82 1.41
C GLY A 686 -18.05 31.64 1.22
N THR A 687 -17.98 30.71 2.17
CA THR A 687 -17.09 29.53 2.13
C THR A 687 -17.89 28.26 1.92
N TRP A 688 -17.27 27.19 1.43
CA TRP A 688 -17.96 25.92 1.21
C TRP A 688 -17.01 24.73 1.34
N SER A 689 -17.57 23.55 1.55
CA SER A 689 -16.86 22.26 1.53
C SER A 689 -17.78 21.13 1.13
N GLN A 690 -17.22 20.02 0.64
CA GLN A 690 -17.97 18.79 0.44
C GLN A 690 -18.55 18.29 1.77
N LYS A 691 -19.85 17.98 1.78
CA LYS A 691 -20.59 17.43 2.93
C LYS A 691 -20.72 15.92 2.82
N TYR A 692 -19.61 15.26 2.46
CA TYR A 692 -19.55 13.83 2.12
C TYR A 692 -20.08 12.92 3.24
N ASN A 693 -19.98 13.32 4.51
CA ASN A 693 -20.47 12.52 5.63
C ASN A 693 -21.99 12.33 5.61
N LEU A 694 -22.74 13.26 5.00
CA LEU A 694 -24.20 13.20 4.93
C LEU A 694 -24.71 12.02 4.08
N VAL A 695 -23.84 11.37 3.30
CA VAL A 695 -24.17 10.17 2.52
C VAL A 695 -24.79 9.07 3.39
N TRP A 696 -24.38 8.94 4.66
CA TRP A 696 -24.91 7.91 5.56
C TRP A 696 -26.38 8.16 5.93
N ASP A 697 -26.81 9.41 6.11
CA ASP A 697 -28.23 9.71 6.32
C ASP A 697 -29.08 9.24 5.13
N LYS A 698 -28.59 9.49 3.92
CA LYS A 698 -29.24 9.06 2.68
C LYS A 698 -29.29 7.54 2.55
N LEU A 699 -28.17 6.87 2.83
CA LEU A 699 -28.04 5.42 2.77
C LEU A 699 -29.02 4.74 3.72
N PHE A 700 -29.07 5.21 4.97
CA PHE A 700 -29.96 4.69 6.02
C PHE A 700 -31.43 5.11 5.83
N GLY A 701 -31.69 6.20 5.11
CA GLY A 701 -33.04 6.76 5.03
C GLY A 701 -33.54 7.22 6.39
N TRP A 702 -32.65 7.63 7.30
CA TRP A 702 -33.05 8.15 8.60
C TRP A 702 -33.76 9.51 8.46
N ASN A 703 -33.49 10.25 7.38
CA ASN A 703 -34.04 11.57 7.10
C ASN A 703 -33.73 12.54 8.25
N ILE A 704 -32.53 12.46 8.82
CA ILE A 704 -32.06 13.35 9.88
C ILE A 704 -31.92 14.77 9.32
N PHE A 705 -31.32 14.90 8.14
CA PHE A 705 -31.26 16.14 7.38
C PHE A 705 -32.43 16.22 6.38
N PRO A 706 -33.04 17.40 6.19
CA PRO A 706 -34.07 17.59 5.17
C PRO A 706 -33.57 17.30 3.75
N GLU A 707 -34.41 16.74 2.87
CA GLU A 707 -34.05 16.42 1.47
C GLU A 707 -33.46 17.62 0.70
N LYS A 708 -33.94 18.84 0.99
CA LYS A 708 -33.43 20.08 0.39
C LYS A 708 -31.93 20.32 0.63
N VAL A 709 -31.35 19.77 1.70
CA VAL A 709 -29.92 19.91 2.01
C VAL A 709 -29.09 19.25 0.90
N PHE A 710 -29.44 18.01 0.56
CA PHE A 710 -28.75 17.24 -0.48
C PHE A 710 -28.92 17.88 -1.86
N GLY A 711 -30.14 18.29 -2.21
CA GLY A 711 -30.41 18.96 -3.49
C GLY A 711 -29.62 20.26 -3.66
N LYS A 712 -29.50 21.06 -2.58
CA LYS A 712 -28.71 22.29 -2.57
C LYS A 712 -27.22 22.02 -2.79
N GLU A 713 -26.63 21.10 -2.02
CA GLU A 713 -25.20 20.74 -2.14
C GLU A 713 -24.87 20.13 -3.51
N ILE A 714 -25.67 19.20 -4.02
CA ILE A 714 -25.43 18.59 -5.35
C ILE A 714 -25.48 19.63 -6.47
N ALA A 715 -26.47 20.52 -6.45
CA ALA A 715 -26.56 21.60 -7.44
C ALA A 715 -25.33 22.52 -7.38
N PHE A 716 -24.86 22.84 -6.18
CA PHE A 716 -23.66 23.64 -5.98
C PHE A 716 -22.40 22.92 -6.48
N TYR A 717 -22.23 21.64 -6.16
CA TYR A 717 -21.07 20.84 -6.59
C TYR A 717 -20.95 20.75 -8.11
N LEU A 718 -22.07 20.51 -8.81
CA LEU A 718 -22.10 20.45 -10.26
C LEU A 718 -21.66 21.78 -10.91
N ALA A 719 -21.91 22.91 -10.25
CA ALA A 719 -21.50 24.24 -10.72
C ALA A 719 -20.02 24.58 -10.42
N HIS A 720 -19.38 23.88 -9.48
CA HIS A 720 -18.02 24.18 -8.98
C HIS A 720 -17.00 23.09 -9.29
N GLN A 721 -17.39 22.08 -10.06
CA GLN A 721 -16.50 20.97 -10.39
C GLN A 721 -15.47 21.33 -11.47
N ASN A 722 -14.24 20.88 -11.28
CA ASN A 722 -13.14 21.03 -12.23
C ASN A 722 -12.99 19.80 -13.14
N ILE A 723 -12.03 19.88 -14.06
CA ILE A 723 -11.79 18.86 -15.09
C ILE A 723 -11.42 17.48 -14.53
N TYR A 724 -10.77 17.41 -13.37
CA TYR A 724 -10.30 16.16 -12.74
C TYR A 724 -11.00 15.82 -11.41
N GLY A 725 -11.96 16.64 -10.96
CA GLY A 725 -12.72 16.37 -9.74
C GLY A 725 -13.38 17.61 -9.15
N LEU A 726 -14.24 17.39 -8.16
CA LEU A 726 -14.77 18.45 -7.31
C LEU A 726 -13.72 18.81 -6.24
N PRO A 727 -13.28 20.07 -6.09
CA PRO A 727 -12.41 20.47 -4.98
C PRO A 727 -12.96 20.05 -3.62
N LEU A 728 -12.09 19.75 -2.65
CA LEU A 728 -12.52 19.38 -1.29
C LEU A 728 -13.37 20.49 -0.65
N ASP A 729 -12.91 21.72 -0.82
CA ASP A 729 -13.51 22.94 -0.32
C ASP A 729 -12.94 24.16 -1.06
N CYS A 730 -13.31 25.36 -0.60
CA CYS A 730 -12.90 26.61 -1.23
C CYS A 730 -11.45 27.05 -0.97
N ARG A 731 -10.64 26.32 -0.18
CA ARG A 731 -9.29 26.74 0.21
C ARG A 731 -8.28 26.52 -0.91
N GLU A 732 -8.41 25.41 -1.62
CA GLU A 732 -7.43 24.95 -2.60
C GLU A 732 -8.09 24.17 -3.74
N GLN A 733 -7.36 23.98 -4.84
CA GLN A 733 -7.85 23.25 -6.03
C GLN A 733 -7.60 21.73 -5.98
N TYR A 734 -7.23 21.17 -4.82
CA TYR A 734 -7.10 19.73 -4.66
C TYR A 734 -8.36 19.08 -4.08
N THR A 735 -8.44 17.76 -4.12
CA THR A 735 -9.54 16.99 -3.53
C THR A 735 -9.08 15.65 -2.97
N LYS A 736 -10.00 15.01 -2.24
CA LYS A 736 -9.94 13.60 -1.88
C LYS A 736 -10.94 12.83 -2.75
N THR A 737 -10.45 11.92 -3.59
CA THR A 737 -11.29 11.29 -4.61
C THR A 737 -12.41 10.41 -4.03
N ASP A 738 -12.14 9.76 -2.91
CA ASP A 738 -13.08 9.02 -2.07
C ASP A 738 -14.26 9.90 -1.61
N TRP A 739 -13.99 11.14 -1.16
CA TRP A 739 -15.01 12.10 -0.76
C TRP A 739 -15.86 12.57 -1.94
N VAL A 740 -15.27 12.69 -3.14
CA VAL A 740 -16.04 12.98 -4.37
C VAL A 740 -17.05 11.85 -4.64
N ILE A 741 -16.68 10.57 -4.49
CA ILE A 741 -17.62 9.45 -4.70
C ILE A 741 -18.75 9.46 -3.66
N TRP A 742 -18.45 9.75 -2.40
CA TRP A 742 -19.46 9.84 -1.35
C TRP A 742 -20.41 11.02 -1.59
N SER A 743 -19.87 12.19 -1.93
CA SER A 743 -20.65 13.36 -2.32
C SER A 743 -21.54 13.07 -3.53
N ALA A 744 -20.99 12.42 -4.57
CA ALA A 744 -21.75 12.03 -5.75
C ALA A 744 -22.91 11.07 -5.42
N THR A 745 -22.69 10.14 -4.48
CA THR A 745 -23.71 9.17 -4.05
C THR A 745 -24.92 9.86 -3.39
N MET A 746 -24.76 11.11 -2.92
CA MET A 746 -25.87 11.92 -2.43
C MET A 746 -26.80 12.45 -3.53
N ALA A 747 -26.49 12.28 -4.82
CA ALA A 747 -27.37 12.68 -5.93
C ALA A 747 -28.65 11.81 -6.01
N ASP A 748 -29.77 12.39 -6.45
CA ASP A 748 -31.07 11.68 -6.58
C ASP A 748 -31.23 10.93 -7.90
N ASN A 749 -30.33 11.16 -8.84
CA ASN A 749 -30.36 10.56 -10.16
C ASN A 749 -28.94 10.18 -10.62
N GLU A 750 -28.89 9.26 -11.58
CA GLU A 750 -27.63 8.74 -12.12
C GLU A 750 -26.86 9.79 -12.92
N THR A 751 -27.56 10.74 -13.58
CA THR A 751 -26.91 11.77 -14.41
C THR A 751 -26.00 12.66 -13.57
N ASP A 752 -26.49 13.15 -12.45
CA ASP A 752 -25.73 14.00 -11.53
C ASP A 752 -24.62 13.21 -10.83
N PHE A 753 -24.88 11.96 -10.41
CA PHE A 753 -23.84 11.07 -9.89
C PHE A 753 -22.68 10.93 -10.90
N ARG A 754 -23.00 10.60 -12.15
CA ARG A 754 -22.00 10.40 -13.21
C ARG A 754 -21.27 11.68 -13.57
N ALA A 755 -21.95 12.82 -13.54
CA ALA A 755 -21.32 14.12 -13.76
C ALA A 755 -20.24 14.39 -12.70
N LEU A 756 -20.45 14.03 -11.44
CA LEU A 756 -19.47 14.17 -10.36
C LEU A 756 -18.34 13.11 -10.39
N VAL A 757 -18.63 11.89 -10.83
CA VAL A 757 -17.63 10.80 -10.86
C VAL A 757 -16.71 10.85 -12.09
N LYS A 758 -17.24 11.27 -13.24
CA LYS A 758 -16.49 11.23 -14.51
C LYS A 758 -15.16 12.00 -14.48
N PRO A 759 -15.04 13.18 -13.84
CA PRO A 759 -13.76 13.87 -13.71
C PRO A 759 -12.70 13.06 -12.94
N VAL A 760 -13.09 12.31 -11.90
CA VAL A 760 -12.17 11.41 -11.17
C VAL A 760 -11.69 10.28 -12.08
N TRP A 761 -12.57 9.69 -12.88
CA TRP A 761 -12.17 8.72 -13.91
C TRP A 761 -11.19 9.32 -14.92
N LYS A 762 -11.47 10.54 -15.39
CA LYS A 762 -10.61 11.26 -16.33
C LYS A 762 -9.23 11.53 -15.75
N PHE A 763 -9.13 11.83 -14.45
CA PHE A 763 -7.83 11.96 -13.78
C PHE A 763 -7.04 10.66 -13.85
N MET A 764 -7.67 9.53 -13.49
CA MET A 764 -7.01 8.23 -13.51
C MET A 764 -6.51 7.88 -14.91
N ASP A 765 -7.27 8.23 -15.95
CA ASP A 765 -6.93 7.99 -17.35
C ASP A 765 -5.76 8.87 -17.83
N GLU A 766 -5.75 10.15 -17.45
CA GLU A 766 -4.85 11.17 -18.03
C GLU A 766 -3.64 11.53 -17.17
N THR A 767 -3.59 11.15 -15.89
CA THR A 767 -2.53 11.57 -14.96
C THR A 767 -1.12 11.21 -15.45
N GLU A 768 -0.20 12.16 -15.38
CA GLU A 768 1.19 11.90 -15.74
C GLU A 768 1.93 11.13 -14.64
N ASP A 769 1.38 11.13 -13.43
CA ASP A 769 2.00 10.51 -12.26
C ASP A 769 1.79 9.00 -12.28
N ARG A 770 2.91 8.28 -12.39
CA ARG A 770 2.93 6.82 -12.43
C ARG A 770 3.09 6.22 -11.04
N SER A 771 2.01 6.23 -10.28
CA SER A 771 1.92 5.63 -8.94
C SER A 771 0.62 4.83 -8.81
N PRO A 772 0.46 4.01 -7.75
CA PRO A 772 -0.83 3.40 -7.42
C PRO A 772 -1.93 4.48 -7.30
N MET A 773 -3.18 4.04 -7.40
CA MET A 773 -4.35 4.93 -7.38
C MET A 773 -4.26 5.91 -6.21
N GLY A 774 -4.01 7.17 -6.54
CA GLY A 774 -3.85 8.26 -5.59
C GLY A 774 -5.21 8.80 -5.17
N ASP A 775 -5.34 9.15 -3.91
CA ASP A 775 -6.60 9.63 -3.37
C ASP A 775 -6.56 11.11 -3.01
N TRP A 776 -5.40 11.76 -2.98
CA TRP A 776 -5.25 13.22 -2.89
C TRP A 776 -4.65 13.78 -4.17
N ILE A 777 -5.46 14.52 -4.92
CA ILE A 777 -5.16 14.93 -6.30
C ILE A 777 -5.46 16.39 -6.53
N TRP A 778 -4.77 17.01 -7.49
CA TRP A 778 -5.22 18.28 -8.05
C TRP A 778 -6.44 18.06 -8.96
N THR A 779 -7.42 18.94 -8.86
CA THR A 779 -8.66 18.83 -9.66
C THR A 779 -8.61 19.65 -10.96
N ASP A 780 -7.65 20.55 -11.08
CA ASP A 780 -7.45 21.46 -12.21
C ASP A 780 -6.28 21.06 -13.13
N ARG A 781 -5.44 20.10 -12.70
CA ARG A 781 -4.28 19.59 -13.44
C ARG A 781 -4.03 18.10 -13.16
N PRO A 782 -3.39 17.35 -14.06
CA PRO A 782 -3.31 15.90 -14.01
C PRO A 782 -2.17 15.39 -13.09
N HIS A 783 -2.09 15.93 -11.87
CA HIS A 783 -1.10 15.53 -10.87
C HIS A 783 -1.72 15.13 -9.52
N SER A 784 -1.24 14.03 -8.96
CA SER A 784 -1.43 13.60 -7.59
C SER A 784 -0.57 14.44 -6.64
N LEU A 785 -1.00 14.49 -5.38
CA LEU A 785 -0.14 14.91 -4.27
C LEU A 785 0.51 13.68 -3.63
N GLN A 786 0.81 13.76 -2.34
CA GLN A 786 1.59 12.74 -1.64
C GLN A 786 0.90 11.36 -1.69
N PHE A 787 -0.35 11.28 -1.22
CA PHE A 787 -1.03 10.02 -0.89
C PHE A 787 -1.20 9.05 -2.05
N ARG A 788 -0.81 7.79 -1.80
CA ARG A 788 -0.85 6.69 -2.76
C ARG A 788 -1.04 5.34 -2.05
N ASN A 789 -1.63 4.38 -2.74
CA ASN A 789 -1.83 3.00 -2.25
C ASN A 789 -2.60 2.91 -0.91
N ARG A 790 -3.45 3.90 -0.58
CA ARG A 790 -4.21 3.90 0.69
C ARG A 790 -5.47 3.06 0.58
N SER A 791 -5.93 2.53 1.72
CA SER A 791 -7.15 1.73 1.81
C SER A 791 -8.44 2.50 1.54
N VAL A 792 -8.42 3.83 1.70
CA VAL A 792 -9.56 4.74 1.56
C VAL A 792 -10.31 4.60 0.23
N VAL A 793 -9.67 4.08 -0.82
CA VAL A 793 -10.32 3.80 -2.10
C VAL A 793 -11.43 2.74 -2.01
N GLY A 794 -11.56 2.04 -0.87
CA GLY A 794 -12.75 1.24 -0.55
C GLY A 794 -14.04 2.06 -0.54
N ALA A 795 -13.94 3.39 -0.41
CA ALA A 795 -15.04 4.35 -0.48
C ALA A 795 -15.75 4.34 -1.82
N TYR A 796 -15.07 3.90 -2.89
CA TYR A 796 -15.63 3.83 -4.23
C TYR A 796 -16.82 2.88 -4.29
N PHE A 797 -16.94 1.94 -3.35
CA PHE A 797 -18.05 0.99 -3.28
C PHE A 797 -19.31 1.55 -2.60
N MET A 798 -19.30 2.81 -2.18
CA MET A 798 -20.46 3.45 -1.52
C MET A 798 -21.73 3.43 -2.39
N LYS A 799 -21.62 3.69 -3.70
CA LYS A 799 -22.79 3.68 -4.60
C LYS A 799 -23.36 2.26 -4.80
N LEU A 800 -22.50 1.25 -4.88
CA LEU A 800 -22.93 -0.15 -4.90
C LEU A 800 -23.64 -0.54 -3.59
N LEU A 801 -23.12 -0.08 -2.45
CA LEU A 801 -23.74 -0.29 -1.14
C LEU A 801 -25.12 0.37 -1.07
N ASP A 802 -25.24 1.62 -1.54
CA ASP A 802 -26.52 2.32 -1.65
C ASP A 802 -27.53 1.50 -2.46
N ARG A 803 -27.12 1.03 -3.65
CA ARG A 803 -27.98 0.23 -4.53
C ARG A 803 -28.46 -1.05 -3.84
N LYS A 804 -27.55 -1.80 -3.19
CA LYS A 804 -27.88 -3.05 -2.48
C LYS A 804 -28.80 -2.82 -1.29
N TRP A 805 -28.61 -1.72 -0.56
CA TRP A 805 -29.40 -1.43 0.65
C TRP A 805 -30.74 -0.76 0.36
N ASN A 806 -30.89 -0.17 -0.82
CA ASN A 806 -32.06 0.60 -1.21
C ASN A 806 -32.60 0.16 -2.59
N GLU A 807 -32.58 -1.14 -2.90
CA GLU A 807 -33.02 -1.71 -4.20
C GLU A 807 -34.39 -1.19 -4.66
N ASP A 808 -35.34 -1.06 -3.73
CA ASP A 808 -36.69 -0.49 -3.98
C ASP A 808 -36.67 0.93 -4.59
N ARG A 809 -35.63 1.74 -4.31
CA ARG A 809 -35.47 3.09 -4.89
C ARG A 809 -35.01 3.04 -6.35
N TYR A 810 -34.35 1.95 -6.74
CA TYR A 810 -33.75 1.75 -8.06
C TYR A 810 -34.62 0.91 -9.00
N GLU A 811 -35.49 0.04 -8.50
CA GLU A 811 -36.42 -0.76 -9.32
C GLU A 811 -37.69 0.02 -9.75
N LYS A 812 -37.98 1.18 -9.12
CA LYS A 812 -39.19 2.00 -9.39
C LYS A 812 -39.00 3.08 -10.47
N LYS A 813 -37.87 3.11 -11.16
CA LYS A 813 -37.58 3.97 -12.32
C LYS A 813 -37.33 3.10 -13.54
#